data_AF-A0A7J8LKM7-F1
#
_entry.id   AF-A0A7J8LKM7-F1
#
_cell.length_a   1.000
_cell.length_b   1.000
_cell.length_c   1.000
_cell.angle_alpha   90.00
_cell.angle_beta   90.00
_cell.angle_gamma   90.00
#
_symmetry.space_group_name_H-M   'P 1'
#
loop_
_entity.id
_entity.type
_entity.pdbx_description
1 polymer ?
#
loop_
_entity_poly.entity_id
_entity_poly.type
_entity_poly.pdbx_seq_one_letter_code
_entity_poly.pdbx_strand_id
1 'polypeptide(L)'
;MHYISRFIAGFSIGFARVWQISLVTLSIVPLIALAGGIYAYVATGLIARVRNSYVKAGEIAEEVIGNVRTVQAFAGEERAVKSYKDALMTTYTYGKKAGLTKGLGLGSLHCVLFVSWALLVWFTSIVVHKNIANGGDSFTTMLNVVISGLSLGQAAPDISAFIRARAAAYPIFEMIERNTVSKTSSKTGRKLSKVEGNIELKNVSFSYPSRPDVVIFDRFCLNIPAGKIVALVGGSGSGKSTVISLIERFYEPLAGEILLDGNNIKDLDLKWLRQQIGLVNQEPALFATTIRENILYGKDDATLDEITRAAKLSEAITFINNLPDRFETQVGERGIQLSGGQKQRIAISRAIVKNPSILLLDEATSALDAESEKSVQEALDRVMVGRTTVVVAHRLSTIRNADVIAVVQSGKIVETGTHDELISNPNSTYSSLVQLQETSPLQRYPSQGPTLSRPLSVSYSRELSRTRTSFGASFRSEKDSVSRAGADAIDAGKQSYVSPGRLYSMIGPDWYYGVFGTVTALIAGAQMPLFALGVSQALVAYYMDWETTCHEVKKIAILFCCAAVITVIVHAIEHLCFGIMGERLTLRVRERMFSAILKNEIGWFDDLNNASSMLASRLETEATFLRGVVVDRTSILIQNVGLVIAAFIIAFILNWRITLIILATFPLIISGHISE
;
A
#
# COMPACT_ATOMS: atom_id res chain seq x y z
N MET A 1 -26.90 14.29 -10.63
CA MET A 1 -28.28 14.84 -10.73
C MET A 1 -28.33 16.26 -11.31
N HIS A 2 -27.62 17.24 -10.73
CA HIS A 2 -27.57 18.63 -11.24
C HIS A 2 -27.30 18.74 -12.76
N TYR A 3 -26.24 18.09 -13.25
CA TYR A 3 -25.87 18.11 -14.68
C TYR A 3 -26.90 17.48 -15.62
N ILE A 4 -27.57 16.41 -15.17
CA ILE A 4 -28.64 15.74 -15.93
C ILE A 4 -29.86 16.65 -16.02
N SER A 5 -30.22 17.34 -14.93
CA SER A 5 -31.30 18.33 -14.92
C SER A 5 -31.02 19.48 -15.90
N ARG A 6 -29.80 20.04 -15.91
CA ARG A 6 -29.40 21.09 -16.86
C ARG A 6 -29.45 20.62 -18.32
N PHE A 7 -29.11 19.36 -18.58
CA PHE A 7 -29.22 18.77 -19.92
C PHE A 7 -30.69 18.71 -20.36
N ILE A 8 -31.57 18.11 -19.54
CA ILE A 8 -32.99 17.94 -19.85
C ILE A 8 -33.67 19.30 -20.02
N ALA A 9 -33.49 20.21 -19.06
CA ALA A 9 -34.12 21.52 -19.08
C ALA A 9 -33.68 22.37 -20.28
N GLY A 10 -32.39 22.46 -20.58
CA GLY A 10 -31.95 23.31 -21.68
C GLY A 10 -32.28 22.75 -23.06
N PHE A 11 -32.27 21.42 -23.27
CA PHE A 11 -32.83 20.85 -24.52
C PHE A 11 -34.33 21.10 -24.63
N SER A 12 -35.08 20.99 -23.53
CA SER A 12 -36.53 21.26 -23.52
C SER A 12 -36.84 22.71 -23.90
N ILE A 13 -36.09 23.66 -23.33
CA ILE A 13 -36.18 25.09 -23.68
C ILE A 13 -35.77 25.31 -25.13
N GLY A 14 -34.71 24.66 -25.61
CA GLY A 14 -34.25 24.78 -27.00
C GLY A 14 -35.31 24.30 -28.00
N PHE A 15 -35.90 23.13 -27.76
CA PHE A 15 -36.99 22.60 -28.60
C PHE A 15 -38.24 23.46 -28.55
N ALA A 16 -38.56 24.08 -27.41
CA ALA A 16 -39.70 24.98 -27.28
C ALA A 16 -39.51 26.32 -28.02
N ARG A 17 -38.27 26.78 -28.21
CA ARG A 17 -37.96 28.07 -28.87
C ARG A 17 -37.67 27.91 -30.36
N VAL A 18 -36.56 27.26 -30.71
CA VAL A 18 -36.15 27.06 -32.10
C VAL A 18 -35.75 25.60 -32.27
N TRP A 19 -36.74 24.77 -32.58
CA TRP A 19 -36.57 23.32 -32.67
C TRP A 19 -35.59 22.90 -33.78
N GLN A 20 -35.48 23.67 -34.88
CA GLN A 20 -34.59 23.36 -35.99
C GLN A 20 -33.12 23.42 -35.57
N ILE A 21 -32.71 24.46 -34.84
CA ILE A 21 -31.34 24.62 -34.33
C ILE A 21 -31.04 23.56 -33.28
N SER A 22 -32.02 23.26 -32.43
CA SER A 22 -31.91 22.21 -31.41
C SER A 22 -31.71 20.82 -32.03
N LEU A 23 -32.42 20.52 -33.13
CA LEU A 23 -32.28 19.28 -33.88
C LEU A 23 -30.88 19.13 -34.50
N VAL A 24 -30.35 20.20 -35.11
CA VAL A 24 -28.98 20.21 -35.66
C VAL A 24 -27.96 20.00 -34.54
N THR A 25 -28.13 20.68 -33.41
CA THR A 25 -27.23 20.49 -32.25
C THR A 25 -27.30 19.07 -31.71
N LEU A 26 -28.50 18.47 -31.65
CA LEU A 26 -28.67 17.08 -31.22
C LEU A 26 -27.96 16.09 -32.17
N SER A 27 -27.93 16.37 -33.48
CA SER A 27 -27.22 15.52 -34.46
C SER A 27 -25.70 15.48 -34.28
N ILE A 28 -25.13 16.51 -33.64
CA ILE A 28 -23.70 16.61 -33.32
C ILE A 28 -23.34 15.78 -32.08
N VAL A 29 -24.28 15.61 -31.13
CA VAL A 29 -24.02 14.93 -29.84
C VAL A 29 -23.47 13.51 -30.03
N PRO A 30 -24.02 12.64 -30.91
CA PRO A 30 -23.44 11.32 -31.18
C PRO A 30 -21.99 11.36 -31.67
N LEU A 31 -21.61 12.37 -32.47
CA LEU A 31 -20.25 12.50 -32.99
C LEU A 31 -19.25 12.86 -31.88
N ILE A 32 -19.64 13.77 -30.97
CA ILE A 32 -18.85 14.11 -29.78
C ILE A 32 -18.75 12.89 -28.85
N ALA A 33 -19.86 12.19 -28.63
CA ALA A 33 -19.89 10.99 -27.79
C ALA A 33 -19.00 9.88 -28.36
N LEU A 34 -18.98 9.69 -29.68
CA LEU A 34 -18.10 8.71 -30.34
C LEU A 34 -16.62 9.09 -30.17
N ALA A 35 -16.24 10.34 -30.47
CA ALA A 35 -14.87 10.81 -30.33
C ALA A 35 -14.38 10.71 -28.87
N GLY A 36 -15.20 11.15 -27.92
CA GLY A 36 -14.92 11.07 -26.48
C GLY A 36 -14.89 9.64 -25.96
N GLY A 37 -15.78 8.77 -26.45
CA GLY A 37 -15.84 7.36 -26.10
C GLY A 37 -14.62 6.58 -26.56
N ILE A 38 -14.18 6.79 -27.81
CA ILE A 38 -12.94 6.20 -28.34
C ILE A 38 -11.74 6.67 -27.52
N TYR A 39 -11.62 7.98 -27.27
CA TYR A 39 -10.55 8.51 -26.43
C TYR A 39 -10.56 7.89 -25.03
N ALA A 40 -11.71 7.86 -24.35
CA ALA A 40 -11.85 7.30 -23.02
C ALA A 40 -11.48 5.81 -22.99
N TYR A 41 -11.90 5.03 -23.98
CA TYR A 41 -11.57 3.60 -24.09
C TYR A 41 -10.05 3.37 -24.21
N VAL A 42 -9.38 4.10 -25.11
CA VAL A 42 -7.92 3.95 -25.32
C VAL A 42 -7.14 4.47 -24.11
N ALA A 43 -7.55 5.62 -23.55
CA ALA A 43 -6.89 6.23 -22.39
C ALA A 43 -6.99 5.35 -21.13
N THR A 44 -8.18 4.81 -20.83
CA THR A 44 -8.36 3.92 -19.67
C THR A 44 -7.54 2.64 -19.80
N GLY A 45 -7.46 2.05 -21.00
CA GLY A 45 -6.61 0.90 -21.28
C GLY A 45 -5.12 1.19 -21.07
N LEU A 46 -4.64 2.36 -21.49
CA LEU A 46 -3.24 2.78 -21.30
C LEU A 46 -2.92 3.07 -19.83
N ILE A 47 -3.80 3.78 -19.11
CA ILE A 47 -3.66 4.06 -17.68
C ILE A 47 -3.55 2.74 -16.89
N ALA A 48 -4.39 1.75 -17.22
CA ALA A 48 -4.31 0.43 -16.60
C ALA A 48 -2.96 -0.26 -16.87
N ARG A 49 -2.41 -0.17 -18.09
CA ARG A 49 -1.10 -0.73 -18.43
C ARG A 49 0.05 -0.02 -17.70
N VAL A 50 0.01 1.30 -17.58
CA VAL A 50 0.99 2.09 -16.80
C VAL A 50 0.96 1.67 -15.33
N ARG A 51 -0.24 1.54 -14.74
CA ARG A 51 -0.39 1.09 -13.35
C ARG A 51 0.16 -0.32 -13.16
N ASN A 52 -0.21 -1.27 -14.03
CA ASN A 52 0.25 -2.65 -13.93
C ASN A 52 1.76 -2.80 -14.12
N SER A 53 2.40 -2.00 -15.01
CA SER A 53 3.86 -2.00 -15.13
C SER A 53 4.54 -1.41 -13.91
N TYR A 54 3.90 -0.44 -13.24
CA TYR A 54 4.43 0.13 -12.01
C TYR A 54 4.34 -0.82 -10.81
N VAL A 55 3.26 -1.60 -10.67
CA VAL A 55 3.13 -2.61 -9.60
C VAL A 55 4.35 -3.53 -9.57
N LYS A 56 4.82 -4.01 -10.74
CA LYS A 56 6.04 -4.82 -10.85
C LYS A 56 7.31 -4.11 -10.36
N ALA A 57 7.44 -2.81 -10.64
CA ALA A 57 8.57 -2.03 -10.14
C ALA A 57 8.46 -1.81 -8.61
N GLY A 58 7.23 -1.61 -8.11
CA GLY A 58 6.93 -1.50 -6.68
C GLY A 58 7.28 -2.78 -5.91
N GLU A 59 6.91 -3.95 -6.43
CA GLU A 59 7.26 -5.25 -5.86
C GLU A 59 8.78 -5.41 -5.72
N ILE A 60 9.56 -5.07 -6.77
CA ILE A 60 11.03 -5.08 -6.73
C ILE A 60 11.55 -4.12 -5.65
N ALA A 61 11.01 -2.91 -5.57
CA ALA A 61 11.46 -1.93 -4.58
C ALA A 61 11.16 -2.40 -3.15
N GLU A 62 9.96 -2.92 -2.90
CA GLU A 62 9.54 -3.44 -1.58
C GLU A 62 10.39 -4.65 -1.15
N GLU A 63 10.64 -5.59 -2.07
CA GLU A 63 11.47 -6.76 -1.80
C GLU A 63 12.92 -6.38 -1.45
N VAL A 64 13.52 -5.47 -2.22
CA VAL A 64 14.91 -5.02 -2.02
C VAL A 64 15.02 -4.23 -0.72
N ILE A 65 14.10 -3.30 -0.44
CA ILE A 65 14.13 -2.49 0.79
C ILE A 65 13.85 -3.37 2.01
N GLY A 66 12.89 -4.29 1.93
CA GLY A 66 12.58 -5.24 3.00
C GLY A 66 13.75 -6.16 3.34
N ASN A 67 14.61 -6.46 2.36
CA ASN A 67 15.81 -7.29 2.53
C ASN A 67 17.12 -6.48 2.41
N VAL A 68 17.10 -5.19 2.75
CA VAL A 68 18.25 -4.28 2.52
C VAL A 68 19.54 -4.77 3.19
N ARG A 69 19.46 -5.41 4.36
CA ARG A 69 20.63 -5.99 5.05
C ARG A 69 21.32 -7.05 4.21
N THR A 70 20.55 -7.91 3.52
CA THR A 70 21.08 -8.91 2.59
C THR A 70 21.68 -8.24 1.37
N VAL A 71 20.99 -7.24 0.81
CA VAL A 71 21.47 -6.51 -0.37
C VAL A 71 22.82 -5.84 -0.09
N GLN A 72 22.97 -5.14 1.04
CA GLN A 72 24.22 -4.48 1.43
C GLN A 72 25.31 -5.49 1.81
N ALA A 73 24.96 -6.59 2.48
CA ALA A 73 25.94 -7.65 2.83
C ALA A 73 26.59 -8.29 1.60
N PHE A 74 25.86 -8.36 0.46
CA PHE A 74 26.36 -8.88 -0.80
C PHE A 74 26.77 -7.78 -1.81
N ALA A 75 26.88 -6.52 -1.39
CA ALA A 75 27.20 -5.37 -2.25
C ALA A 75 26.32 -5.31 -3.53
N GLY A 76 25.02 -5.62 -3.37
CA GLY A 76 24.04 -5.77 -4.45
C GLY A 76 23.28 -4.50 -4.82
N GLU A 77 23.63 -3.33 -4.26
CA GLU A 77 22.88 -2.08 -4.39
C GLU A 77 22.80 -1.62 -5.85
N GLU A 78 23.91 -1.64 -6.58
CA GLU A 78 23.93 -1.24 -8.00
C GLU A 78 23.08 -2.16 -8.87
N ARG A 79 23.12 -3.47 -8.58
CA ARG A 79 22.30 -4.47 -9.28
C ARG A 79 20.81 -4.23 -9.02
N ALA A 80 20.45 -3.91 -7.78
CA ALA A 80 19.08 -3.58 -7.40
C ALA A 80 18.59 -2.31 -8.12
N VAL A 81 19.39 -1.24 -8.12
CA VAL A 81 19.05 0.02 -8.83
C VAL A 81 18.84 -0.23 -10.32
N LYS A 82 19.70 -1.03 -10.96
CA LYS A 82 19.56 -1.38 -12.38
C LYS A 82 18.27 -2.17 -12.65
N SER A 83 17.98 -3.19 -11.84
CA SER A 83 16.73 -3.97 -11.94
C SER A 83 15.49 -3.08 -11.83
N TYR A 84 15.48 -2.18 -10.86
CA TYR A 84 14.37 -1.23 -10.66
C TYR A 84 14.22 -0.28 -11.86
N LYS A 85 15.34 0.25 -12.39
CA LYS A 85 15.34 1.10 -13.59
C LYS A 85 14.78 0.38 -14.81
N ASP A 86 15.19 -0.86 -15.06
CA ASP A 86 14.72 -1.66 -16.19
C ASP A 86 13.21 -1.90 -16.11
N ALA A 87 12.68 -2.15 -14.90
CA ALA A 87 11.24 -2.24 -14.68
C ALA A 87 10.52 -0.90 -14.94
N LEU A 88 11.10 0.23 -14.50
CA LEU A 88 10.56 1.58 -14.74
C LEU A 88 10.55 1.99 -16.22
N MET A 89 11.48 1.48 -17.04
CA MET A 89 11.50 1.78 -18.48
C MET A 89 10.22 1.31 -19.18
N THR A 90 9.63 0.20 -18.74
CA THR A 90 8.33 -0.25 -19.27
C THR A 90 7.24 0.78 -18.97
N THR A 91 7.21 1.29 -17.74
CA THR A 91 6.28 2.37 -17.31
C THR A 91 6.47 3.63 -18.15
N TYR A 92 7.72 4.03 -18.42
CA TYR A 92 8.04 5.17 -19.30
C TYR A 92 7.45 5.00 -20.72
N THR A 93 7.60 3.81 -21.33
CA THR A 93 7.10 3.60 -22.70
C THR A 93 5.58 3.69 -22.81
N TYR A 94 4.84 3.15 -21.83
CA TYR A 94 3.40 3.28 -21.77
C TYR A 94 2.96 4.71 -21.44
N GLY A 95 3.66 5.39 -20.53
CA GLY A 95 3.42 6.79 -20.18
C GLY A 95 3.59 7.74 -21.38
N LYS A 96 4.62 7.54 -22.21
CA LYS A 96 4.81 8.28 -23.46
C LYS A 96 3.62 8.11 -24.42
N LYS A 97 3.13 6.88 -24.59
CA LYS A 97 1.96 6.58 -25.43
C LYS A 97 0.68 7.20 -24.85
N ALA A 98 0.56 7.23 -23.51
CA ALA A 98 -0.56 7.89 -22.83
C ALA A 98 -0.57 9.40 -23.07
N GLY A 99 0.59 10.07 -23.04
CA GLY A 99 0.72 11.49 -23.38
C GLY A 99 0.25 11.81 -24.81
N LEU A 100 0.69 11.03 -25.80
CA LEU A 100 0.24 11.19 -27.19
C LEU A 100 -1.27 10.96 -27.34
N THR A 101 -1.79 9.92 -26.69
CA THR A 101 -3.22 9.58 -26.72
C THR A 101 -4.06 10.70 -26.11
N LYS A 102 -3.59 11.30 -25.01
CA LYS A 102 -4.21 12.49 -24.40
C LYS A 102 -4.27 13.65 -25.39
N GLY A 103 -3.17 13.93 -26.08
CA GLY A 103 -3.09 15.00 -27.09
C GLY A 103 -4.04 14.80 -28.26
N LEU A 104 -4.01 13.62 -28.89
CA LEU A 104 -4.89 13.28 -30.00
C LEU A 104 -6.37 13.23 -29.57
N GLY A 105 -6.65 12.70 -28.38
CA GLY A 105 -7.99 12.64 -27.83
C GLY A 105 -8.60 14.01 -27.60
N LEU A 106 -7.91 14.87 -26.83
CA LEU A 106 -8.36 16.24 -26.57
C LEU A 106 -8.42 17.07 -27.86
N GLY A 107 -7.44 16.94 -28.74
CA GLY A 107 -7.45 17.59 -30.06
C GLY A 107 -8.64 17.16 -30.91
N SER A 108 -8.96 15.87 -30.97
CA SER A 108 -10.11 15.35 -31.74
C SER A 108 -11.45 15.86 -31.20
N LEU A 109 -11.60 15.96 -29.89
CA LEU A 109 -12.80 16.52 -29.26
C LEU A 109 -13.00 17.99 -29.63
N HIS A 110 -11.93 18.80 -29.55
CA HIS A 110 -11.99 20.20 -29.96
C HIS A 110 -12.18 20.37 -31.48
N CYS A 111 -11.63 19.47 -32.30
CA CYS A 111 -11.87 19.44 -33.74
C CYS A 111 -13.36 19.26 -34.06
N VAL A 112 -14.01 18.26 -33.44
CA VAL A 112 -15.44 18.03 -33.57
C VAL A 112 -16.22 19.28 -33.11
N LEU A 113 -15.80 19.90 -32.00
CA LEU A 113 -16.41 21.13 -31.50
C LEU A 113 -16.37 22.26 -32.54
N PHE A 114 -15.20 22.57 -33.13
CA PHE A 114 -15.10 23.64 -34.14
C PHE A 114 -15.92 23.38 -35.40
N VAL A 115 -15.87 22.16 -35.93
CA VAL A 115 -16.65 21.79 -37.12
C VAL A 115 -18.16 21.88 -36.82
N SER A 116 -18.57 21.47 -35.62
CA SER A 116 -19.94 21.58 -35.16
C SER A 116 -20.40 23.03 -35.06
N TRP A 117 -19.55 23.91 -34.54
CA TRP A 117 -19.84 25.35 -34.48
C TRP A 117 -19.87 26.02 -35.84
N ALA A 118 -19.02 25.58 -36.80
CA ALA A 118 -19.09 26.05 -38.18
C ALA A 118 -20.44 25.70 -38.82
N LEU A 119 -20.92 24.46 -38.61
CA LEU A 119 -22.23 24.01 -39.07
C LEU A 119 -23.37 24.79 -38.41
N LEU A 120 -23.30 24.98 -37.08
CA LEU A 120 -24.33 25.71 -36.33
C LEU A 120 -24.44 27.18 -36.75
N VAL A 121 -23.31 27.86 -36.92
CA VAL A 121 -23.28 29.26 -37.37
C VAL A 121 -23.84 29.38 -38.79
N TRP A 122 -23.42 28.49 -39.69
CA TRP A 122 -23.94 28.45 -41.05
C TRP A 122 -25.44 28.19 -41.10
N PHE A 123 -25.93 27.15 -40.39
CA PHE A 123 -27.35 26.81 -40.38
C PHE A 123 -28.20 27.91 -39.73
N THR A 124 -27.71 28.51 -38.65
CA THR A 124 -28.41 29.60 -37.96
C THR A 124 -28.59 30.80 -38.89
N SER A 125 -27.60 31.12 -39.74
CA SER A 125 -27.74 32.22 -40.72
C SER A 125 -28.92 32.01 -41.68
N ILE A 126 -29.17 30.76 -42.09
CA ILE A 126 -30.28 30.38 -42.96
C ILE A 126 -31.61 30.50 -42.22
N VAL A 127 -31.68 30.05 -40.96
CA VAL A 127 -32.88 30.13 -40.13
C VAL A 127 -33.31 31.60 -39.92
N VAL A 128 -32.35 32.48 -39.66
CA VAL A 128 -32.60 33.92 -39.47
C VAL A 128 -33.10 34.57 -40.75
N HIS A 129 -32.42 34.34 -41.88
CA HIS A 129 -32.79 35.00 -43.15
C HIS A 129 -34.03 34.42 -43.83
N LYS A 130 -34.46 33.21 -43.45
CA LYS A 130 -35.78 32.68 -43.81
C LYS A 130 -36.90 33.22 -42.93
N ASN A 131 -36.63 34.18 -42.04
CA ASN A 131 -37.57 34.75 -41.07
C ASN A 131 -38.25 33.69 -40.19
N ILE A 132 -37.57 32.57 -39.92
CA ILE A 132 -38.09 31.51 -39.04
C ILE A 132 -37.94 31.92 -37.57
N ALA A 133 -36.83 32.58 -37.24
CA ALA A 133 -36.55 33.09 -35.89
C ALA A 133 -35.64 34.32 -35.94
N ASN A 134 -35.69 35.17 -34.91
CA ASN A 134 -34.78 36.31 -34.75
C ASN A 134 -33.34 35.81 -34.50
N GLY A 135 -32.33 36.58 -34.91
CA GLY A 135 -30.92 36.32 -34.63
C GLY A 135 -30.65 36.12 -33.14
N GLY A 136 -31.27 36.92 -32.27
CA GLY A 136 -31.12 36.82 -30.81
C GLY A 136 -31.70 35.53 -30.22
N ASP A 137 -32.91 35.14 -30.61
CA ASP A 137 -33.55 33.89 -30.16
C ASP A 137 -32.80 32.66 -30.68
N SER A 138 -32.33 32.73 -31.93
CA SER A 138 -31.56 31.67 -32.57
C SER A 138 -30.20 31.47 -31.89
N PHE A 139 -29.50 32.56 -31.58
CA PHE A 139 -28.22 32.55 -30.87
C PHE A 139 -28.36 32.05 -29.43
N THR A 140 -29.38 32.52 -28.71
CA THR A 140 -29.67 32.09 -27.34
C THR A 140 -30.01 30.60 -27.30
N THR A 141 -30.81 30.13 -28.26
CA THR A 141 -31.15 28.70 -28.39
C THR A 141 -29.90 27.87 -28.67
N MET A 142 -29.04 28.31 -29.59
CA MET A 142 -27.76 27.66 -29.90
C MET A 142 -26.86 27.55 -28.65
N LEU A 143 -26.64 28.64 -27.92
CA LEU A 143 -25.82 28.63 -26.70
C LEU A 143 -26.40 27.73 -25.61
N ASN A 144 -27.70 27.84 -25.35
CA ASN A 144 -28.39 27.04 -24.33
C ASN A 144 -28.25 25.54 -24.62
N VAL A 145 -28.53 25.11 -25.85
CA VAL A 145 -28.46 23.67 -26.21
C VAL A 145 -27.03 23.14 -26.16
N VAL A 146 -26.02 23.93 -26.57
CA VAL A 146 -24.62 23.53 -26.45
C VAL A 146 -24.17 23.42 -24.98
N ILE A 147 -24.49 24.41 -24.14
CA ILE A 147 -24.14 24.39 -22.71
C ILE A 147 -24.81 23.20 -22.01
N SER A 148 -26.07 22.92 -22.34
CA SER A 148 -26.77 21.72 -21.85
C SER A 148 -26.17 20.43 -22.37
N GLY A 149 -25.75 20.36 -23.64
CA GLY A 149 -25.02 19.22 -24.17
C GLY A 149 -23.71 18.94 -23.43
N LEU A 150 -22.94 20.00 -23.12
CA LEU A 150 -21.71 19.89 -22.34
C LEU A 150 -21.95 19.42 -20.91
N SER A 151 -23.08 19.79 -20.28
CA SER A 151 -23.39 19.34 -18.92
C SER A 151 -23.54 17.81 -18.83
N LEU A 152 -24.07 17.16 -19.87
CA LEU A 152 -24.12 15.70 -19.92
C LEU A 152 -22.73 15.06 -19.90
N GLY A 153 -21.76 15.66 -20.60
CA GLY A 153 -20.36 15.24 -20.56
C GLY A 153 -19.75 15.38 -19.16
N GLN A 154 -20.10 16.45 -18.44
CA GLN A 154 -19.66 16.66 -17.05
C GLN A 154 -20.28 15.67 -16.05
N ALA A 155 -21.40 15.02 -16.38
CA ALA A 155 -21.98 13.97 -15.55
C ALA A 155 -21.24 12.62 -15.66
N ALA A 156 -20.45 12.40 -16.72
CA ALA A 156 -19.82 11.11 -16.97
C ALA A 156 -18.79 10.68 -15.90
N PRO A 157 -17.91 11.57 -15.37
CA PRO A 157 -17.02 11.22 -14.27
C PRO A 157 -17.76 10.77 -13.00
N ASP A 158 -18.87 11.42 -12.67
CA ASP A 158 -19.69 11.09 -11.48
C ASP A 158 -20.33 9.70 -11.63
N ILE A 159 -20.88 9.39 -12.80
CA ILE A 159 -21.43 8.06 -13.11
C ILE A 159 -20.32 6.99 -13.03
N SER A 160 -19.15 7.28 -13.59
CA SER A 160 -18.00 6.37 -13.52
C SER A 160 -17.52 6.15 -12.08
N ALA A 161 -17.51 7.20 -11.25
CA ALA A 161 -17.19 7.10 -9.83
C ALA A 161 -18.18 6.20 -9.09
N PHE A 162 -19.48 6.32 -9.36
CA PHE A 162 -20.49 5.45 -8.78
C PHE A 162 -20.31 3.97 -9.19
N ILE A 163 -20.00 3.70 -10.46
CA ILE A 163 -19.71 2.33 -10.94
C ILE A 163 -18.48 1.76 -10.26
N ARG A 164 -17.39 2.55 -10.14
CA ARG A 164 -16.18 2.13 -9.41
C ARG A 164 -16.46 1.87 -7.93
N ALA A 165 -17.27 2.72 -7.29
CA ALA A 165 -17.65 2.53 -5.89
C ALA A 165 -18.41 1.21 -5.71
N ARG A 166 -19.35 0.89 -6.61
CA ARG A 166 -20.07 -0.40 -6.59
C ARG A 166 -19.13 -1.59 -6.78
N ALA A 167 -18.18 -1.50 -7.72
CA ALA A 167 -17.21 -2.58 -7.96
C ALA A 167 -16.25 -2.77 -6.78
N ALA A 168 -15.78 -1.69 -6.15
CA ALA A 168 -14.94 -1.75 -4.95
C ALA A 168 -15.70 -2.26 -3.72
N ALA A 169 -17.00 -1.98 -3.63
CA ALA A 169 -17.84 -2.43 -2.53
C ALA A 169 -18.06 -3.94 -2.54
N TYR A 170 -18.09 -4.60 -3.71
CA TYR A 170 -18.33 -6.05 -3.79
C TYR A 170 -17.33 -6.91 -2.98
N PRO A 171 -16.00 -6.83 -3.19
CA PRO A 171 -15.05 -7.62 -2.40
C PRO A 171 -15.03 -7.21 -0.91
N ILE A 172 -15.36 -5.95 -0.60
CA ILE A 172 -15.51 -5.48 0.79
C ILE A 172 -16.69 -6.20 1.44
N PHE A 173 -17.87 -6.19 0.81
CA PHE A 173 -19.05 -6.89 1.31
C PHE A 173 -18.84 -8.40 1.36
N GLU A 174 -18.24 -9.00 0.32
CA GLU A 174 -17.88 -10.42 0.31
C GLU A 174 -17.01 -10.78 1.51
N MET A 175 -15.98 -9.98 1.83
CA MET A 175 -15.12 -10.23 2.99
C MET A 175 -15.84 -10.03 4.33
N ILE A 176 -16.72 -9.03 4.44
CA ILE A 176 -17.51 -8.75 5.67
C ILE A 176 -18.53 -9.86 5.93
N GLU A 177 -19.23 -10.29 4.89
CA GLU A 177 -20.32 -11.27 4.93
C GLU A 177 -19.82 -12.71 4.90
N ARG A 178 -18.54 -12.96 4.57
CA ARG A 178 -17.93 -14.28 4.62
C ARG A 178 -18.17 -14.93 5.98
N ASN A 179 -18.88 -16.06 5.97
CA ASN A 179 -19.07 -16.88 7.14
C ASN A 179 -17.75 -17.58 7.48
N THR A 180 -17.09 -17.13 8.54
CA THR A 180 -15.85 -17.74 9.03
C THR A 180 -16.16 -18.85 10.02
N VAL A 181 -15.30 -19.87 10.09
CA VAL A 181 -15.40 -20.96 11.08
C VAL A 181 -15.52 -20.41 12.51
N SER A 182 -14.85 -19.29 12.80
CA SER A 182 -14.95 -18.61 14.10
C SER A 182 -16.34 -18.03 14.39
N LYS A 183 -17.05 -17.46 13.40
CA LYS A 183 -18.42 -16.92 13.58
C LYS A 183 -19.45 -18.03 13.82
N THR A 184 -19.27 -19.19 13.18
CA THR A 184 -20.14 -20.36 13.38
C THR A 184 -19.86 -21.03 14.73
N SER A 185 -18.58 -21.19 15.07
CA SER A 185 -18.14 -21.80 16.33
C SER A 185 -18.56 -20.97 17.55
N SER A 186 -18.52 -19.63 17.51
CA SER A 186 -18.95 -18.82 18.66
C SER A 186 -20.45 -18.90 18.98
N LYS A 187 -21.28 -19.29 18.01
CA LYS A 187 -22.75 -19.44 18.19
C LYS A 187 -23.16 -20.85 18.63
N THR A 188 -22.37 -21.86 18.30
CA THR A 188 -22.77 -23.29 18.43
C THR A 188 -21.77 -24.14 19.22
N GLY A 189 -20.57 -23.64 19.45
CA GLY A 189 -19.48 -24.36 20.08
C GLY A 189 -19.68 -24.55 21.58
N ARG A 190 -19.41 -25.76 22.06
CA ARG A 190 -19.47 -26.09 23.48
C ARG A 190 -18.23 -25.56 24.21
N LYS A 191 -18.40 -25.14 25.45
CA LYS A 191 -17.31 -24.78 26.38
C LYS A 191 -17.29 -25.81 27.50
N LEU A 192 -16.14 -26.43 27.75
CA LEU A 192 -15.98 -27.33 28.88
C LEU A 192 -15.77 -26.52 30.16
N SER A 193 -16.34 -26.97 31.27
CA SER A 193 -16.20 -26.31 32.57
C SER A 193 -14.80 -26.51 33.17
N LYS A 194 -14.15 -27.64 32.86
CA LYS A 194 -12.80 -27.97 33.28
C LYS A 194 -12.10 -28.75 32.16
N VAL A 195 -10.83 -28.47 31.96
CA VAL A 195 -9.97 -29.16 30.99
C VAL A 195 -8.93 -29.95 31.75
N GLU A 196 -8.91 -31.27 31.56
CA GLU A 196 -7.86 -32.16 32.09
C GLU A 196 -6.66 -32.14 31.15
N GLY A 197 -6.90 -31.98 29.85
CA GLY A 197 -5.86 -31.76 28.85
C GLY A 197 -5.42 -33.05 28.15
N ASN A 198 -6.27 -34.07 28.07
CA ASN A 198 -6.01 -35.28 27.30
C ASN A 198 -6.30 -35.03 25.81
N ILE A 199 -5.29 -35.19 24.94
CA ILE A 199 -5.42 -34.93 23.49
C ILE A 199 -5.19 -36.22 22.72
N GLU A 200 -6.13 -36.57 21.82
CA GLU A 200 -6.07 -37.79 21.03
C GLU A 200 -6.29 -37.49 19.55
N LEU A 201 -5.32 -37.85 18.70
CA LEU A 201 -5.43 -37.80 17.24
C LEU A 201 -5.77 -39.20 16.74
N LYS A 202 -6.93 -39.39 16.09
CA LYS A 202 -7.41 -40.69 15.58
C LYS A 202 -7.45 -40.71 14.07
N ASN A 203 -6.59 -41.54 13.47
CA ASN A 203 -6.54 -41.81 12.03
C ASN A 203 -6.53 -40.53 11.18
N VAL A 204 -5.79 -39.51 11.63
CA VAL A 204 -5.77 -38.18 11.03
C VAL A 204 -5.05 -38.23 9.68
N SER A 205 -5.72 -37.76 8.63
CA SER A 205 -5.12 -37.57 7.31
C SER A 205 -5.16 -36.10 6.92
N PHE A 206 -4.04 -35.56 6.44
CA PHE A 206 -3.89 -34.12 6.23
C PHE A 206 -2.91 -33.76 5.10
N SER A 207 -3.30 -32.74 4.33
CA SER A 207 -2.48 -32.04 3.32
C SER A 207 -2.72 -30.53 3.46
N TYR A 208 -1.67 -29.73 3.25
CA TYR A 208 -1.83 -28.27 3.28
C TYR A 208 -2.62 -27.77 2.07
N PRO A 209 -3.54 -26.79 2.21
CA PRO A 209 -4.33 -26.28 1.09
C PRO A 209 -3.51 -25.69 -0.07
N SER A 210 -2.30 -25.17 0.23
CA SER A 210 -1.38 -24.63 -0.77
C SER A 210 -0.73 -25.71 -1.64
N ARG A 211 -0.69 -26.97 -1.17
CA ARG A 211 -0.11 -28.13 -1.86
C ARG A 211 -0.94 -29.39 -1.57
N PRO A 212 -2.14 -29.51 -2.15
CA PRO A 212 -3.06 -30.60 -1.83
C PRO A 212 -2.50 -31.99 -2.22
N ASP A 213 -1.64 -32.05 -3.24
CA ASP A 213 -1.06 -33.31 -3.75
C ASP A 213 -0.03 -33.94 -2.82
N VAL A 214 0.49 -33.19 -1.84
CA VAL A 214 1.50 -33.69 -0.89
C VAL A 214 0.80 -34.05 0.42
N VAL A 215 0.62 -35.35 0.63
CA VAL A 215 0.07 -35.89 1.88
C VAL A 215 1.13 -35.80 2.97
N ILE A 216 0.82 -35.06 4.04
CA ILE A 216 1.70 -34.95 5.22
C ILE A 216 1.40 -36.05 6.23
N PHE A 217 0.12 -36.33 6.47
CA PHE A 217 -0.33 -37.40 7.37
C PHE A 217 -1.25 -38.37 6.64
N ASP A 218 -1.00 -39.67 6.82
CA ASP A 218 -1.85 -40.78 6.37
C ASP A 218 -2.17 -41.66 7.58
N ARG A 219 -3.43 -41.59 8.06
CA ARG A 219 -3.92 -42.31 9.25
C ARG A 219 -3.01 -42.16 10.47
N PHE A 220 -2.60 -40.93 10.76
CA PHE A 220 -1.77 -40.60 11.92
C PHE A 220 -2.55 -40.77 13.23
N CYS A 221 -1.96 -41.50 14.18
CA CYS A 221 -2.53 -41.73 15.51
C CYS A 221 -1.53 -41.30 16.58
N LEU A 222 -1.96 -40.48 17.54
CA LEU A 222 -1.14 -40.02 18.67
C LEU A 222 -2.02 -39.82 19.89
N ASN A 223 -1.58 -40.31 21.05
CA ASN A 223 -2.24 -40.08 22.32
C ASN A 223 -1.32 -39.26 23.24
N ILE A 224 -1.86 -38.18 23.81
CA ILE A 224 -1.15 -37.25 24.70
C ILE A 224 -1.93 -37.20 26.02
N PRO A 225 -1.49 -37.96 27.04
CA PRO A 225 -2.19 -38.03 28.32
C PRO A 225 -2.21 -36.68 29.06
N ALA A 226 -3.27 -36.46 29.84
CA ALA A 226 -3.43 -35.27 30.67
C ALA A 226 -2.25 -35.09 31.66
N GLY A 227 -1.71 -33.87 31.72
CA GLY A 227 -0.63 -33.49 32.66
C GLY A 227 0.74 -34.09 32.37
N LYS A 228 0.90 -34.79 31.23
CA LYS A 228 2.16 -35.41 30.81
C LYS A 228 2.89 -34.57 29.76
N ILE A 229 4.21 -34.76 29.71
CA ILE A 229 5.09 -34.13 28.73
C ILE A 229 5.36 -35.11 27.59
N VAL A 230 4.87 -34.79 26.39
CA VAL A 230 5.09 -35.59 25.18
C VAL A 230 6.06 -34.89 24.25
N ALA A 231 7.20 -35.52 23.96
CA ALA A 231 8.20 -35.02 23.02
C ALA A 231 8.02 -35.63 21.62
N LEU A 232 7.92 -34.79 20.60
CA LEU A 232 7.89 -35.18 19.19
C LEU A 232 9.29 -35.08 18.60
N VAL A 233 9.84 -36.21 18.14
CA VAL A 233 11.20 -36.32 17.60
C VAL A 233 11.16 -36.90 16.19
N GLY A 234 12.02 -36.44 15.29
CA GLY A 234 12.10 -36.99 13.92
C GLY A 234 12.80 -36.07 12.94
N GLY A 235 13.08 -36.57 11.74
CA GLY A 235 13.76 -35.82 10.68
C GLY A 235 13.05 -34.51 10.27
N SER A 236 13.77 -33.61 9.61
CA SER A 236 13.16 -32.40 9.05
C SER A 236 12.06 -32.77 8.03
N GLY A 237 10.95 -32.05 8.06
CA GLY A 237 9.80 -32.31 7.17
C GLY A 237 8.91 -33.50 7.55
N SER A 238 9.09 -34.14 8.70
CA SER A 238 8.27 -35.29 9.12
C SER A 238 6.84 -34.96 9.59
N GLY A 239 6.50 -33.67 9.72
CA GLY A 239 5.17 -33.20 10.14
C GLY A 239 5.03 -32.76 11.60
N LYS A 240 6.13 -32.67 12.37
CA LYS A 240 6.10 -32.32 13.81
C LYS A 240 5.31 -31.02 14.12
N SER A 241 5.66 -29.91 13.47
CA SER A 241 4.96 -28.62 13.65
C SER A 241 3.54 -28.63 13.06
N THR A 242 3.24 -29.55 12.15
CA THR A 242 1.87 -29.77 11.64
C THR A 242 0.96 -30.34 12.73
N VAL A 243 1.47 -31.17 13.65
CA VAL A 243 0.70 -31.64 14.82
C VAL A 243 0.24 -30.46 15.67
N ILE A 244 1.15 -29.52 15.98
CA ILE A 244 0.85 -28.29 16.72
C ILE A 244 -0.25 -27.50 16.01
N SER A 245 -0.09 -27.27 14.70
CA SER A 245 -1.05 -26.51 13.88
C SER A 245 -2.47 -27.12 13.87
N LEU A 246 -2.57 -28.45 13.96
CA LEU A 246 -3.84 -29.17 14.02
C LEU A 246 -4.47 -29.11 15.41
N ILE A 247 -3.68 -29.19 16.49
CA ILE A 247 -4.16 -29.03 17.88
C ILE A 247 -4.73 -27.62 18.09
N GLU A 248 -4.11 -26.59 17.53
CA GLU A 248 -4.61 -25.20 17.58
C GLU A 248 -5.80 -24.93 16.66
N ARG A 249 -6.19 -25.93 15.87
CA ARG A 249 -7.23 -25.86 14.84
C ARG A 249 -6.99 -24.67 13.90
N PHE A 250 -5.74 -24.48 13.46
CA PHE A 250 -5.44 -23.59 12.32
C PHE A 250 -5.85 -24.23 11.00
N TYR A 251 -5.81 -25.56 10.95
CA TYR A 251 -6.32 -26.36 9.85
C TYR A 251 -7.24 -27.46 10.38
N GLU A 252 -8.17 -27.90 9.56
CA GLU A 252 -8.99 -29.08 9.85
C GLU A 252 -8.45 -30.29 9.08
N PRO A 253 -8.43 -31.49 9.71
CA PRO A 253 -8.00 -32.70 9.02
C PRO A 253 -8.99 -33.10 7.92
N LEU A 254 -8.48 -33.70 6.84
CA LEU A 254 -9.28 -34.20 5.71
C LEU A 254 -10.10 -35.43 6.11
N ALA A 255 -9.50 -36.30 6.91
CA ALA A 255 -10.14 -37.49 7.48
C ALA A 255 -9.60 -37.74 8.89
N GLY A 256 -10.36 -38.48 9.70
CA GLY A 256 -10.06 -38.70 11.11
C GLY A 256 -10.56 -37.58 12.03
N GLU A 257 -10.28 -37.73 13.31
CA GLU A 257 -10.79 -36.83 14.36
C GLU A 257 -9.69 -36.48 15.36
N ILE A 258 -9.81 -35.28 15.94
CA ILE A 258 -8.93 -34.81 17.01
C ILE A 258 -9.82 -34.53 18.22
N LEU A 259 -9.53 -35.18 19.32
CA LEU A 259 -10.33 -35.17 20.54
C LEU A 259 -9.55 -34.45 21.65
N LEU A 260 -10.25 -33.59 22.41
CA LEU A 260 -9.79 -33.01 23.66
C LEU A 260 -10.73 -33.48 24.77
N ASP A 261 -10.20 -34.19 25.77
CA ASP A 261 -10.96 -34.79 26.87
C ASP A 261 -12.17 -35.61 26.37
N GLY A 262 -11.96 -36.36 25.27
CA GLY A 262 -12.98 -37.18 24.62
C GLY A 262 -13.97 -36.43 23.72
N ASN A 263 -13.90 -35.10 23.63
CA ASN A 263 -14.77 -34.28 22.79
C ASN A 263 -14.05 -33.84 21.50
N ASN A 264 -14.72 -33.90 20.35
CA ASN A 264 -14.11 -33.46 19.09
C ASN A 264 -13.85 -31.95 19.11
N ILE A 265 -12.64 -31.53 18.76
CA ILE A 265 -12.26 -30.10 18.70
C ILE A 265 -13.11 -29.29 17.72
N LYS A 266 -13.79 -29.96 16.76
CA LYS A 266 -14.73 -29.36 15.83
C LYS A 266 -15.96 -28.77 16.53
N ASP A 267 -16.42 -29.44 17.59
CA ASP A 267 -17.64 -29.11 18.33
C ASP A 267 -17.41 -28.08 19.45
N LEU A 268 -16.16 -27.75 19.74
CA LEU A 268 -15.77 -26.80 20.77
C LEU A 268 -15.77 -25.36 20.23
N ASP A 269 -16.02 -24.38 21.11
CA ASP A 269 -15.84 -22.96 20.78
C ASP A 269 -14.35 -22.66 20.52
N LEU A 270 -14.05 -22.11 19.34
CA LEU A 270 -12.67 -21.89 18.88
C LEU A 270 -11.94 -20.84 19.73
N LYS A 271 -12.63 -19.79 20.15
CA LYS A 271 -12.05 -18.74 21.00
C LYS A 271 -11.69 -19.34 22.36
N TRP A 272 -12.60 -20.09 22.96
CA TRP A 272 -12.36 -20.79 24.22
C TRP A 272 -11.25 -21.84 24.10
N LEU A 273 -11.24 -22.68 23.05
CA LEU A 273 -10.20 -23.68 22.82
C LEU A 273 -8.81 -23.05 22.80
N ARG A 274 -8.66 -21.97 22.01
CA ARG A 274 -7.39 -21.24 21.91
C ARG A 274 -7.03 -20.50 23.19
N GLN A 275 -7.97 -20.18 24.08
CA GLN A 275 -7.64 -19.64 25.41
C GLN A 275 -6.99 -20.70 26.32
N GLN A 276 -7.32 -21.98 26.15
CA GLN A 276 -6.74 -23.08 26.93
C GLN A 276 -5.34 -23.51 26.46
N ILE A 277 -4.89 -23.03 25.29
CA ILE A 277 -3.64 -23.42 24.66
C ILE A 277 -2.64 -22.24 24.69
N GLY A 278 -1.41 -22.48 25.15
CA GLY A 278 -0.29 -21.55 24.99
C GLY A 278 0.70 -22.08 23.96
N LEU A 279 1.12 -21.22 23.03
CA LEU A 279 2.08 -21.56 21.98
C LEU A 279 3.37 -20.75 22.14
N VAL A 280 4.50 -21.44 22.00
CA VAL A 280 5.83 -20.82 21.84
C VAL A 280 6.42 -21.34 20.52
N ASN A 281 6.50 -20.46 19.52
CA ASN A 281 7.02 -20.78 18.18
C ASN A 281 8.56 -20.88 18.17
N GLN A 282 9.07 -21.54 17.12
CA GLN A 282 10.51 -21.62 16.83
C GLN A 282 11.10 -20.22 16.57
N GLU A 283 10.44 -19.43 15.72
CA GLU A 283 10.74 -18.03 15.49
C GLU A 283 9.64 -17.15 16.12
N PRO A 284 9.90 -16.53 17.27
CA PRO A 284 8.90 -15.76 18.01
C PRO A 284 8.59 -14.45 17.28
N ALA A 285 7.37 -14.35 16.74
CA ALA A 285 6.87 -13.10 16.19
C ALA A 285 6.44 -12.15 17.31
N LEU A 286 7.03 -10.95 17.31
CA LEU A 286 6.64 -9.81 18.14
C LEU A 286 5.99 -8.74 17.28
N PHE A 287 4.96 -8.10 17.82
CA PHE A 287 4.28 -6.98 17.20
C PHE A 287 5.13 -5.71 17.36
N ALA A 288 5.00 -4.78 16.41
CA ALA A 288 5.70 -3.48 16.41
C ALA A 288 5.08 -2.51 17.44
N THR A 289 5.12 -2.91 18.71
CA THR A 289 4.63 -2.17 19.87
C THR A 289 5.59 -2.35 21.06
N THR A 290 5.19 -1.92 22.26
CA THR A 290 6.03 -2.06 23.47
C THR A 290 6.16 -3.51 23.93
N ILE A 291 7.17 -3.80 24.75
CA ILE A 291 7.32 -5.11 25.41
C ILE A 291 6.09 -5.44 26.26
N ARG A 292 5.54 -4.45 26.97
CA ARG A 292 4.32 -4.59 27.79
C ARG A 292 3.15 -5.10 26.96
N GLU A 293 2.87 -4.44 25.84
CA GLU A 293 1.75 -4.80 24.97
C GLU A 293 1.94 -6.18 24.34
N ASN A 294 3.18 -6.52 23.94
CA ASN A 294 3.52 -7.85 23.43
C ASN A 294 3.21 -8.97 24.43
N ILE A 295 3.44 -8.75 25.73
CA ILE A 295 3.09 -9.72 26.78
C ILE A 295 1.56 -9.73 27.02
N LEU A 296 0.93 -8.56 27.00
CA LEU A 296 -0.52 -8.39 27.20
C LEU A 296 -1.37 -9.13 26.15
N TYR A 297 -0.85 -9.32 24.93
CA TYR A 297 -1.50 -10.17 23.91
C TYR A 297 -1.79 -11.62 24.37
N GLY A 298 -1.13 -12.10 25.44
CA GLY A 298 -1.44 -13.39 26.04
C GLY A 298 -2.76 -13.42 26.82
N LYS A 299 -3.12 -12.29 27.45
CA LYS A 299 -4.31 -12.10 28.28
C LYS A 299 -4.64 -10.61 28.39
N ASP A 300 -5.73 -10.19 27.74
CA ASP A 300 -6.11 -8.78 27.58
C ASP A 300 -6.31 -8.02 28.92
N ASP A 301 -6.72 -8.72 29.97
CA ASP A 301 -7.01 -8.17 31.31
C ASP A 301 -5.86 -8.37 32.32
N ALA A 302 -4.65 -8.71 31.86
CA ALA A 302 -3.53 -8.94 32.76
C ALA A 302 -3.08 -7.65 33.47
N THR A 303 -2.95 -7.72 34.79
CA THR A 303 -2.43 -6.61 35.58
C THR A 303 -0.91 -6.48 35.41
N LEU A 304 -0.37 -5.29 35.71
CA LEU A 304 1.08 -5.07 35.65
C LEU A 304 1.86 -6.04 36.56
N ASP A 305 1.25 -6.49 37.67
CA ASP A 305 1.83 -7.48 38.57
C ASP A 305 1.89 -8.88 37.94
N GLU A 306 0.87 -9.28 37.17
CA GLU A 306 0.87 -10.53 36.40
C GLU A 306 1.93 -10.51 35.30
N ILE A 307 2.03 -9.39 34.57
CA ILE A 307 3.06 -9.18 33.54
C ILE A 307 4.46 -9.27 34.17
N THR A 308 4.67 -8.60 35.30
CA THR A 308 5.96 -8.62 36.02
C THR A 308 6.28 -10.02 36.54
N ARG A 309 5.29 -10.75 37.03
CA ARG A 309 5.46 -12.14 37.49
C ARG A 309 5.83 -13.07 36.33
N ALA A 310 5.18 -12.94 35.18
CA ALA A 310 5.51 -13.73 34.00
C ALA A 310 6.89 -13.38 33.42
N ALA A 311 7.28 -12.10 33.43
CA ALA A 311 8.62 -11.67 33.05
C ALA A 311 9.70 -12.21 34.00
N LYS A 312 9.40 -12.35 35.30
CA LYS A 312 10.28 -13.00 36.27
C LYS A 312 10.40 -14.51 36.00
N LEU A 313 9.28 -15.20 35.81
CA LEU A 313 9.25 -16.65 35.58
C LEU A 313 9.95 -17.07 34.27
N SER A 314 9.97 -16.20 33.26
CA SER A 314 10.64 -16.42 31.98
C SER A 314 12.08 -15.89 31.92
N GLU A 315 12.63 -15.40 33.05
CA GLU A 315 13.95 -14.74 33.10
C GLU A 315 14.09 -13.56 32.11
N ALA A 316 12.96 -12.95 31.72
CA ALA A 316 12.93 -11.76 30.86
C ALA A 316 13.19 -10.47 31.66
N ILE A 317 12.82 -10.46 32.94
CA ILE A 317 12.87 -9.27 33.80
C ILE A 317 14.28 -8.66 33.88
N THR A 318 15.31 -9.49 33.84
CA THR A 318 16.71 -9.10 33.99
C THR A 318 17.16 -8.19 32.85
N PHE A 319 16.85 -8.54 31.60
CA PHE A 319 17.19 -7.69 30.47
C PHE A 319 16.21 -6.54 30.31
N ILE A 320 14.92 -6.74 30.61
CA ILE A 320 13.92 -5.66 30.54
C ILE A 320 14.31 -4.51 31.47
N ASN A 321 14.78 -4.79 32.69
CA ASN A 321 15.23 -3.75 33.62
C ASN A 321 16.49 -3.02 33.16
N ASN A 322 17.30 -3.63 32.29
CA ASN A 322 18.50 -3.02 31.72
C ASN A 322 18.19 -2.12 30.51
N LEU A 323 16.97 -2.16 29.97
CA LEU A 323 16.52 -1.27 28.92
C LEU A 323 16.13 0.10 29.51
N PRO A 324 16.38 1.21 28.79
CA PRO A 324 16.11 2.57 29.28
C PRO A 324 14.63 2.78 29.65
N ASP A 325 13.70 2.30 28.82
CA ASP A 325 12.25 2.46 29.02
C ASP A 325 11.57 1.21 29.60
N ARG A 326 12.36 0.21 30.01
CA ARG A 326 11.89 -1.06 30.59
C ARG A 326 10.76 -1.69 29.76
N PHE A 327 9.58 -1.88 30.34
CA PHE A 327 8.41 -2.47 29.69
C PHE A 327 7.84 -1.62 28.55
N GLU A 328 8.10 -0.31 28.53
CA GLU A 328 7.64 0.60 27.49
C GLU A 328 8.62 0.71 26.31
N THR A 329 9.72 -0.05 26.34
CA THR A 329 10.66 -0.11 25.21
C THR A 329 9.95 -0.64 23.96
N GLN A 330 10.08 0.09 22.85
CA GLN A 330 9.53 -0.30 21.55
C GLN A 330 10.35 -1.44 20.94
N VAL A 331 9.68 -2.47 20.43
CA VAL A 331 10.34 -3.69 19.93
C VAL A 331 10.73 -3.58 18.45
N GLY A 332 10.01 -2.74 17.68
CA GLY A 332 10.22 -2.56 16.24
C GLY A 332 9.54 -3.63 15.37
N GLU A 333 9.53 -3.44 14.05
CA GLU A 333 8.95 -4.42 13.10
C GLU A 333 9.67 -5.77 13.23
N ARG A 334 8.92 -6.85 13.48
CA ARG A 334 9.44 -8.22 13.74
C ARG A 334 10.48 -8.30 14.87
N GLY A 335 10.54 -7.30 15.74
CA GLY A 335 11.45 -7.25 16.88
C GLY A 335 12.94 -7.09 16.56
N ILE A 336 13.31 -6.52 15.42
CA ILE A 336 14.72 -6.42 14.95
C ILE A 336 15.70 -5.88 16.02
N GLN A 337 15.21 -5.07 16.97
CA GLN A 337 16.02 -4.47 18.03
C GLN A 337 16.38 -5.42 19.18
N LEU A 338 15.81 -6.63 19.23
CA LEU A 338 16.04 -7.61 20.28
C LEU A 338 16.80 -8.84 19.76
N SER A 339 17.64 -9.43 20.62
CA SER A 339 18.31 -10.70 20.31
C SER A 339 17.29 -11.84 20.18
N GLY A 340 17.62 -12.89 19.43
CA GLY A 340 16.74 -14.06 19.28
C GLY A 340 16.28 -14.63 20.63
N GLY A 341 17.20 -14.71 21.60
CA GLY A 341 16.87 -15.17 22.94
C GLY A 341 15.99 -14.23 23.75
N GLN A 342 16.16 -12.91 23.61
CA GLN A 342 15.25 -11.95 24.23
C GLN A 342 13.84 -12.06 23.67
N LYS A 343 13.70 -12.21 22.34
CA LYS A 343 12.38 -12.43 21.71
C LYS A 343 11.71 -13.69 22.24
N GLN A 344 12.49 -14.76 22.40
CA GLN A 344 11.99 -16.03 22.92
C GLN A 344 11.45 -15.88 24.34
N ARG A 345 12.19 -15.20 25.23
CA ARG A 345 11.75 -14.95 26.62
C ARG A 345 10.48 -14.11 26.70
N ILE A 346 10.29 -13.14 25.80
CA ILE A 346 9.03 -12.37 25.69
C ILE A 346 7.88 -13.26 25.23
N ALA A 347 8.09 -14.13 24.22
CA ALA A 347 7.08 -15.07 23.78
C ALA A 347 6.70 -16.09 24.87
N ILE A 348 7.66 -16.54 25.68
CA ILE A 348 7.42 -17.38 26.85
C ILE A 348 6.63 -16.60 27.91
N SER A 349 6.98 -15.34 28.20
CA SER A 349 6.20 -14.48 29.11
C SER A 349 4.73 -14.41 28.67
N ARG A 350 4.48 -14.24 27.38
CA ARG A 350 3.13 -14.21 26.78
C ARG A 350 2.36 -15.52 27.02
N ALA A 351 3.03 -16.67 26.91
CA ALA A 351 2.43 -17.97 27.23
C ALA A 351 2.17 -18.16 28.74
N ILE A 352 3.05 -17.64 29.60
CA ILE A 352 2.91 -17.73 31.07
C ILE A 352 1.74 -16.89 31.57
N VAL A 353 1.63 -15.62 31.14
CA VAL A 353 0.54 -14.71 31.54
C VAL A 353 -0.83 -15.32 31.23
N LYS A 354 -0.94 -16.04 30.12
CA LYS A 354 -2.18 -16.70 29.69
C LYS A 354 -2.61 -17.86 30.61
N ASN A 355 -1.67 -18.48 31.33
CA ASN A 355 -1.88 -19.63 32.21
C ASN A 355 -2.72 -20.77 31.57
N PRO A 356 -2.27 -21.35 30.43
CA PRO A 356 -3.01 -22.37 29.70
C PRO A 356 -2.98 -23.75 30.37
N SER A 357 -3.98 -24.60 30.09
CA SER A 357 -3.97 -26.03 30.48
C SER A 357 -3.11 -26.90 29.55
N ILE A 358 -2.95 -26.48 28.29
CA ILE A 358 -2.16 -27.16 27.26
C ILE A 358 -1.04 -26.22 26.80
N LEU A 359 0.20 -26.68 26.84
CA LEU A 359 1.36 -25.93 26.38
C LEU A 359 1.97 -26.59 25.14
N LEU A 360 2.17 -25.81 24.09
CA LEU A 360 2.78 -26.26 22.82
C LEU A 360 4.09 -25.51 22.63
N LEU A 361 5.20 -26.26 22.57
CA LEU A 361 6.55 -25.73 22.41
C LEU A 361 7.12 -26.22 21.09
N ASP A 362 7.24 -25.34 20.09
CA ASP A 362 7.81 -25.66 18.78
C ASP A 362 9.27 -25.22 18.73
N GLU A 363 10.21 -26.13 18.98
CA GLU A 363 11.66 -25.85 18.96
C GLU A 363 12.08 -24.60 19.76
N ALA A 364 11.45 -24.40 20.93
CA ALA A 364 11.53 -23.16 21.69
C ALA A 364 12.94 -22.76 22.19
N THR A 365 13.93 -23.66 22.08
CA THR A 365 15.32 -23.42 22.51
C THR A 365 16.33 -23.40 21.36
N SER A 366 15.87 -23.55 20.10
CA SER A 366 16.74 -23.65 18.92
C SER A 366 17.63 -22.42 18.71
N ALA A 367 17.07 -21.22 18.87
CA ALA A 367 17.73 -19.93 18.62
C ALA A 367 18.55 -19.37 19.80
N LEU A 368 18.80 -20.16 20.84
CA LEU A 368 19.47 -19.73 22.08
C LEU A 368 20.93 -20.22 22.16
N ASP A 369 21.79 -19.36 22.72
CA ASP A 369 23.12 -19.70 23.23
C ASP A 369 23.02 -20.64 24.45
N ALA A 370 24.06 -21.43 24.73
CA ALA A 370 24.01 -22.50 25.75
C ALA A 370 23.73 -22.00 27.19
N GLU A 371 24.18 -20.79 27.54
CA GLU A 371 23.93 -20.20 28.87
C GLU A 371 22.47 -19.73 28.96
N SER A 372 21.99 -18.98 27.97
CA SER A 372 20.59 -18.57 27.91
C SER A 372 19.63 -19.75 27.77
N GLU A 373 20.00 -20.79 27.04
CA GLU A 373 19.22 -22.01 26.88
C GLU A 373 18.93 -22.66 28.22
N LYS A 374 19.95 -22.84 29.08
CA LYS A 374 19.75 -23.45 30.39
C LYS A 374 18.74 -22.65 31.22
N SER A 375 18.87 -21.33 31.24
CA SER A 375 17.94 -20.45 31.97
C SER A 375 16.51 -20.50 31.41
N VAL A 376 16.37 -20.55 30.08
CA VAL A 376 15.06 -20.65 29.43
C VAL A 376 14.44 -22.04 29.62
N GLN A 377 15.25 -23.10 29.60
CA GLN A 377 14.80 -24.46 29.87
C GLN A 377 14.31 -24.58 31.31
N GLU A 378 15.02 -24.04 32.30
CA GLU A 378 14.57 -24.01 33.70
C GLU A 378 13.24 -23.24 33.84
N ALA A 379 13.07 -22.14 33.11
CA ALA A 379 11.82 -21.40 33.06
C ALA A 379 10.69 -22.24 32.44
N LEU A 380 10.94 -22.93 31.33
CA LEU A 380 9.97 -23.81 30.67
C LEU A 380 9.59 -24.99 31.56
N ASP A 381 10.56 -25.65 32.20
CA ASP A 381 10.33 -26.79 33.10
C ASP A 381 9.37 -26.41 34.25
N ARG A 382 9.55 -25.22 34.85
CA ARG A 382 8.63 -24.69 35.89
C ARG A 382 7.22 -24.45 35.36
N VAL A 383 7.09 -24.03 34.11
CA VAL A 383 5.81 -23.71 33.47
C VAL A 383 5.10 -24.98 33.00
N MET A 384 5.83 -26.05 32.71
CA MET A 384 5.31 -27.35 32.27
C MET A 384 4.68 -28.16 33.41
N VAL A 385 5.08 -27.92 34.66
CA VAL A 385 4.53 -28.66 35.82
C VAL A 385 3.02 -28.52 35.91
N GLY A 386 2.32 -29.67 35.94
CA GLY A 386 0.87 -29.73 36.10
C GLY A 386 0.07 -29.37 34.84
N ARG A 387 0.71 -29.31 33.67
CA ARG A 387 0.07 -29.00 32.38
C ARG A 387 0.39 -30.07 31.36
N THR A 388 -0.54 -30.35 30.46
CA THR A 388 -0.23 -31.18 29.29
C THR A 388 0.69 -30.40 28.37
N THR A 389 1.87 -30.94 28.09
CA THR A 389 2.85 -30.25 27.24
C THR A 389 3.22 -31.09 26.03
N VAL A 390 3.15 -30.50 24.84
CA VAL A 390 3.68 -31.09 23.61
C VAL A 390 4.91 -30.30 23.20
N VAL A 391 6.05 -30.99 23.14
CA VAL A 391 7.34 -30.36 22.79
C VAL A 391 7.86 -30.94 21.49
N VAL A 392 8.04 -30.10 20.48
CA VAL A 392 8.84 -30.44 19.30
C VAL A 392 10.29 -30.13 19.65
N ALA A 393 11.06 -31.17 19.91
CA ALA A 393 12.41 -31.01 20.42
C ALA A 393 13.46 -31.35 19.35
N HIS A 394 14.44 -30.47 19.22
CA HIS A 394 15.65 -30.70 18.43
C HIS A 394 16.88 -30.92 19.33
N ARG A 395 16.78 -30.75 20.66
CA ARG A 395 17.91 -30.88 21.60
C ARG A 395 17.67 -32.00 22.61
N LEU A 396 18.72 -32.79 22.88
CA LEU A 396 18.66 -33.99 23.73
C LEU A 396 18.19 -33.71 25.17
N SER A 397 18.58 -32.56 25.72
CA SER A 397 18.23 -32.10 27.06
C SER A 397 16.71 -32.03 27.27
N THR A 398 16.00 -31.46 26.30
CA THR A 398 14.54 -31.30 26.33
C THR A 398 13.81 -32.62 26.09
N ILE A 399 14.43 -33.54 25.34
CA ILE A 399 13.88 -34.86 25.02
C ILE A 399 13.98 -35.81 26.22
N ARG A 400 15.11 -35.80 26.93
CA ARG A 400 15.38 -36.74 28.03
C ARG A 400 14.41 -36.59 29.21
N ASN A 401 13.94 -35.37 29.46
CA ASN A 401 13.02 -35.06 30.56
C ASN A 401 11.54 -35.29 30.21
N ALA A 402 11.23 -35.78 29.00
CA ALA A 402 9.85 -36.04 28.60
C ALA A 402 9.32 -37.35 29.20
N ASP A 403 8.05 -37.35 29.60
CA ASP A 403 7.37 -38.56 30.08
C ASP A 403 7.18 -39.59 28.96
N VAL A 404 6.89 -39.11 27.75
CA VAL A 404 6.67 -39.95 26.56
C VAL A 404 7.37 -39.31 25.37
N ILE A 405 8.13 -40.09 24.63
CA ILE A 405 8.77 -39.69 23.38
C ILE A 405 8.04 -40.39 22.24
N ALA A 406 7.60 -39.63 21.25
CA ALA A 406 6.97 -40.13 20.03
C ALA A 406 7.83 -39.78 18.81
N VAL A 407 8.30 -40.81 18.10
CA VAL A 407 9.16 -40.66 16.92
C VAL A 407 8.31 -40.61 15.67
N VAL A 408 8.35 -39.46 14.98
CA VAL A 408 7.58 -39.18 13.76
C VAL A 408 8.48 -39.32 12.54
N GLN A 409 8.17 -40.28 11.66
CA GLN A 409 8.85 -40.49 10.39
C GLN A 409 7.82 -40.58 9.26
N SER A 410 8.03 -39.79 8.19
CA SER A 410 7.17 -39.79 7.00
C SER A 410 5.66 -39.69 7.32
N GLY A 411 5.29 -38.86 8.30
CA GLY A 411 3.90 -38.65 8.66
C GLY A 411 3.23 -39.77 9.46
N LYS A 412 4.00 -40.68 10.05
CA LYS A 412 3.52 -41.76 10.94
C LYS A 412 4.35 -41.83 12.21
N ILE A 413 3.76 -42.35 13.29
CA ILE A 413 4.48 -42.66 14.52
C ILE A 413 5.09 -44.04 14.39
N VAL A 414 6.41 -44.13 14.51
CA VAL A 414 7.16 -45.39 14.38
C VAL A 414 7.45 -46.00 15.74
N GLU A 415 7.76 -45.17 16.74
CA GLU A 415 8.15 -45.59 18.09
C GLU A 415 7.54 -44.66 19.14
N THR A 416 7.13 -45.24 20.27
CA THR A 416 6.67 -44.51 21.46
C THR A 416 7.22 -45.17 22.71
N GLY A 417 7.77 -44.39 23.64
CA GLY A 417 8.29 -44.91 24.91
C GLY A 417 9.01 -43.85 25.72
N THR A 418 9.59 -44.25 26.85
CA THR A 418 10.48 -43.39 27.64
C THR A 418 11.89 -43.34 27.03
N HIS A 419 12.70 -42.36 27.45
CA HIS A 419 14.09 -42.25 26.98
C HIS A 419 14.89 -43.54 27.19
N ASP A 420 14.80 -44.12 28.39
CA ASP A 420 15.55 -45.31 28.77
C ASP A 420 15.08 -46.56 28.00
N GLU A 421 13.77 -46.68 27.74
CA GLU A 421 13.21 -47.76 26.92
C GLU A 421 13.69 -47.67 25.47
N LEU A 422 13.62 -46.49 24.85
CA LEU A 422 13.95 -46.32 23.44
C LEU A 422 15.46 -46.41 23.17
N ILE A 423 16.31 -45.96 24.10
CA ILE A 423 17.77 -46.06 23.94
C ILE A 423 18.30 -47.48 24.19
N SER A 424 17.60 -48.27 25.02
CA SER A 424 17.98 -49.67 25.29
C SER A 424 17.83 -50.58 24.06
N ASN A 425 17.04 -50.18 23.07
CA ASN A 425 16.83 -50.90 21.83
C ASN A 425 17.81 -50.42 20.74
N PRO A 426 18.84 -51.19 20.37
CA PRO A 426 19.84 -50.77 19.39
C PRO A 426 19.30 -50.62 17.96
N ASN A 427 18.11 -51.17 17.65
CA ASN A 427 17.46 -51.01 16.35
C ASN A 427 16.45 -49.85 16.33
N SER A 428 16.36 -49.05 17.40
CA SER A 428 15.43 -47.93 17.48
C SER A 428 15.88 -46.76 16.60
N THR A 429 14.93 -46.18 15.87
CA THR A 429 15.09 -44.95 15.10
C THR A 429 15.46 -43.79 16.02
N TYR A 430 14.90 -43.75 17.24
CA TYR A 430 15.28 -42.80 18.27
C TYR A 430 16.77 -42.93 18.66
N SER A 431 17.24 -44.15 18.95
CA SER A 431 18.64 -44.38 19.33
C SER A 431 19.63 -43.90 18.27
N SER A 432 19.28 -44.10 16.99
CA SER A 432 20.07 -43.65 15.85
C SER A 432 20.13 -42.11 15.77
N LEU A 433 19.00 -41.43 16.01
CA LEU A 433 18.95 -39.96 16.06
C LEU A 433 19.77 -39.40 17.23
N VAL A 434 19.70 -40.04 18.40
CA VAL A 434 20.47 -39.66 19.59
C VAL A 434 21.97 -39.83 19.35
N GLN A 435 22.43 -40.95 18.80
CA GLN A 435 23.85 -41.19 18.49
C GLN A 435 24.40 -40.20 17.46
N LEU A 436 23.63 -39.88 16.42
CA LEU A 436 23.99 -38.85 15.45
C LEU A 436 24.10 -37.45 16.10
N GLN A 437 23.25 -37.18 17.08
CA GLN A 437 23.26 -35.92 17.80
C GLN A 437 24.41 -35.83 18.83
N GLU A 438 24.79 -36.93 19.49
CA GLU A 438 25.92 -37.02 20.43
C GLU A 438 27.29 -37.02 19.75
N THR A 439 27.39 -37.46 18.49
CA THR A 439 28.63 -37.39 17.71
C THR A 439 28.91 -35.99 17.15
N SER A 440 27.89 -35.12 17.05
CA SER A 440 27.98 -33.76 16.50
C SER A 440 28.80 -32.73 17.33
N PRO A 441 28.90 -32.79 18.68
CA PRO A 441 29.73 -31.87 19.47
C PRO A 441 31.24 -32.24 19.47
N LEU A 442 31.60 -33.47 19.08
CA LEU A 442 32.97 -34.00 19.17
C LEU A 442 33.87 -33.60 17.98
N GLN A 443 33.36 -32.86 17.00
CA GLN A 443 34.14 -32.31 15.88
C GLN A 443 34.81 -30.94 16.16
N ARG A 444 34.93 -30.51 17.42
CA ARG A 444 35.92 -29.48 17.80
C ARG A 444 37.27 -30.13 18.09
N TYR A 445 38.01 -30.47 17.05
CA TYR A 445 39.45 -30.71 17.17
C TYR A 445 40.15 -29.40 17.59
N PRO A 446 40.97 -29.39 18.67
CA PRO A 446 41.91 -28.30 18.88
C PRO A 446 43.05 -28.48 17.87
N SER A 447 43.05 -27.71 16.80
CA SER A 447 44.20 -27.59 15.91
C SER A 447 45.34 -26.90 16.67
N GLN A 448 46.19 -27.68 17.33
CA GLN A 448 47.53 -27.26 17.70
C GLN A 448 48.35 -27.06 16.40
N GLY A 449 48.39 -25.82 15.93
CA GLY A 449 49.42 -25.35 14.99
C GLY A 449 50.62 -24.81 15.77
N PRO A 450 51.85 -24.94 15.24
CA PRO A 450 53.06 -24.55 15.95
C PRO A 450 53.19 -23.02 16.04
N THR A 451 53.77 -22.61 17.16
CA THR A 451 54.27 -21.27 17.51
C THR A 451 54.71 -20.40 16.33
N LEU A 452 54.12 -19.19 16.21
CA LEU A 452 54.82 -18.03 15.67
C LEU A 452 54.25 -16.71 16.23
N SER A 453 55.10 -16.00 16.99
CA SER A 453 55.15 -14.55 17.21
C SER A 453 53.86 -13.72 17.35
N ARG A 454 53.62 -13.33 18.60
CA ARG A 454 52.93 -12.13 19.10
C ARG A 454 53.18 -10.85 18.27
N PRO A 455 52.14 -10.03 18.03
CA PRO A 455 52.27 -8.58 18.11
C PRO A 455 51.42 -8.00 19.25
N LEU A 456 51.79 -6.80 19.64
CA LEU A 456 51.46 -6.13 20.90
C LEU A 456 49.97 -5.78 21.06
N SER A 457 49.49 -5.94 22.29
CA SER A 457 48.25 -5.38 22.82
C SER A 457 48.31 -3.85 22.79
N VAL A 458 47.50 -3.22 21.94
CA VAL A 458 47.21 -1.78 22.05
C VAL A 458 46.16 -1.60 23.14
N SER A 459 46.62 -1.12 24.29
CA SER A 459 45.79 -0.63 25.39
C SER A 459 45.10 0.66 24.97
N TYR A 460 43.77 0.67 24.83
CA TYR A 460 43.02 1.90 24.70
C TYR A 460 42.77 2.49 26.09
N SER A 461 43.68 3.37 26.49
CA SER A 461 43.56 4.21 27.68
C SER A 461 42.44 5.23 27.45
N ARG A 462 41.44 5.25 28.35
CA ARG A 462 40.50 6.38 28.47
C ARG A 462 41.27 7.59 28.99
N GLU A 463 41.44 8.61 28.17
CA GLU A 463 41.78 9.94 28.63
C GLU A 463 40.56 10.87 28.59
N LEU A 464 40.29 11.42 29.77
CA LEU A 464 39.43 12.56 30.02
C LEU A 464 39.83 13.74 29.12
N SER A 465 38.83 14.41 28.55
CA SER A 465 38.95 15.82 28.19
C SER A 465 37.71 16.57 28.70
N ARG A 466 37.93 17.27 29.81
CA ARG A 466 37.09 18.35 30.31
C ARG A 466 37.27 19.58 29.42
N THR A 467 36.16 20.21 29.02
CA THR A 467 35.88 21.67 28.88
C THR A 467 34.80 21.81 27.79
N ARG A 468 33.75 22.64 27.88
CA ARG A 468 33.45 23.79 28.73
C ARG A 468 31.93 23.94 28.86
N THR A 469 31.54 24.46 30.01
CA THR A 469 30.26 24.97 30.47
C THR A 469 29.53 25.92 29.51
N SER A 470 28.22 25.77 29.38
CA SER A 470 27.29 26.92 29.39
C SER A 470 26.07 26.60 30.26
N PHE A 471 25.83 27.55 31.16
CA PHE A 471 24.93 27.53 32.31
C PHE A 471 23.47 27.79 31.90
N GLY A 472 22.54 27.17 32.63
CA GLY A 472 21.26 27.79 33.01
C GLY A 472 20.00 27.35 32.23
N ALA A 473 19.17 26.49 32.84
CA ALA A 473 17.89 26.92 33.43
C ALA A 473 17.07 25.73 33.95
N SER A 474 17.02 25.64 35.27
CA SER A 474 15.91 25.19 36.14
C SER A 474 15.01 24.02 35.76
N PHE A 475 15.14 22.96 36.57
CA PHE A 475 14.06 22.07 36.99
C PHE A 475 12.80 22.83 37.42
N ARG A 476 11.64 22.40 36.94
CA ARG A 476 10.39 22.49 37.70
C ARG A 476 9.48 21.32 37.34
N SER A 477 9.22 20.50 38.34
CA SER A 477 8.19 19.46 38.37
C SER A 477 6.87 20.11 38.75
N GLU A 478 5.79 19.86 38.02
CA GLU A 478 4.48 19.68 38.63
C GLU A 478 3.53 18.89 37.73
N LYS A 479 2.82 18.00 38.40
CA LYS A 479 1.87 17.01 37.91
C LYS A 479 0.46 17.61 38.02
N ASP A 480 -0.46 17.08 37.22
CA ASP A 480 -1.92 17.26 37.26
C ASP A 480 -2.51 18.52 36.58
N SER A 481 -3.01 18.33 35.36
CA SER A 481 -4.45 18.49 35.11
C SER A 481 -4.85 17.87 33.77
N VAL A 482 -5.81 16.97 33.86
CA VAL A 482 -6.49 16.30 32.77
C VAL A 482 -7.40 17.29 32.04
N SER A 483 -7.50 17.08 30.72
CA SER A 483 -8.54 17.53 29.78
C SER A 483 -8.33 18.87 29.06
N ARG A 484 -8.23 18.73 27.72
CA ARG A 484 -8.33 19.74 26.64
C ARG A 484 -7.03 20.40 26.18
N ALA A 485 -6.31 19.69 25.32
CA ALA A 485 -5.68 20.28 24.13
C ALA A 485 -5.49 19.17 23.09
N GLY A 486 -6.36 19.15 22.08
CA GLY A 486 -6.04 18.55 20.79
C GLY A 486 -5.10 19.49 20.03
N ALA A 487 -4.28 18.90 19.16
CA ALA A 487 -3.28 19.56 18.32
C ALA A 487 -2.17 20.26 19.11
N ASP A 488 -1.08 19.52 19.37
CA ASP A 488 0.31 19.98 19.26
C ASP A 488 1.24 19.05 20.05
N ALA A 489 1.51 17.88 19.46
CA ALA A 489 2.63 17.02 19.82
C ALA A 489 3.02 16.18 18.61
N ILE A 490 3.39 16.85 17.52
CA ILE A 490 4.32 16.30 16.54
C ILE A 490 5.53 17.20 16.63
N ASP A 491 6.63 16.64 17.13
CA ASP A 491 7.94 17.22 17.04
C ASP A 491 8.34 17.23 15.56
N ALA A 492 7.77 18.18 14.80
CA ALA A 492 8.04 18.37 13.39
C ALA A 492 9.35 19.12 13.27
N GLY A 493 10.44 18.37 13.05
CA GLY A 493 11.69 18.94 12.56
C GLY A 493 11.41 19.94 11.45
N LYS A 494 11.95 21.15 11.58
CA LYS A 494 11.84 22.28 10.65
C LYS A 494 11.73 21.78 9.20
N GLN A 495 10.52 21.78 8.64
CA GLN A 495 10.33 21.47 7.23
C GLN A 495 11.10 22.51 6.42
N SER A 496 12.23 22.10 5.85
CA SER A 496 13.04 22.97 5.00
C SER A 496 12.31 23.15 3.68
N TYR A 497 11.71 24.32 3.50
CA TYR A 497 11.03 24.68 2.25
C TYR A 497 12.01 24.61 1.07
N VAL A 498 11.71 23.78 0.09
CA VAL A 498 12.49 23.67 -1.13
C VAL A 498 12.16 24.86 -2.03
N SER A 499 13.19 25.62 -2.44
CA SER A 499 13.01 26.73 -3.38
C SER A 499 12.42 26.23 -4.71
N PRO A 500 11.42 26.92 -5.29
CA PRO A 500 10.82 26.54 -6.57
C PRO A 500 11.86 26.47 -7.70
N GLY A 501 12.92 27.29 -7.65
CA GLY A 501 14.00 27.22 -8.66
C GLY A 501 14.74 25.88 -8.66
N ARG A 502 14.92 25.25 -7.49
CA ARG A 502 15.51 23.91 -7.39
C ARG A 502 14.56 22.82 -7.88
N LEU A 503 13.25 23.04 -7.75
CA LEU A 503 12.23 22.13 -8.26
C LEU A 503 12.23 22.10 -9.79
N TYR A 504 12.25 23.27 -10.43
CA TYR A 504 12.24 23.38 -11.88
C TYR A 504 13.59 23.00 -12.52
N SER A 505 14.71 23.17 -11.82
CA SER A 505 16.02 22.75 -12.36
C SER A 505 16.11 21.24 -12.63
N MET A 506 15.25 20.44 -11.99
CA MET A 506 15.16 18.99 -12.25
C MET A 506 14.70 18.67 -13.68
N ILE A 507 13.99 19.58 -14.34
CA ILE A 507 13.57 19.44 -15.75
C ILE A 507 14.72 19.76 -16.71
N GLY A 508 15.78 20.44 -16.27
CA GLY A 508 16.86 20.97 -17.11
C GLY A 508 17.34 20.07 -18.26
N PRO A 509 17.56 18.75 -18.07
CA PRO A 509 18.01 17.85 -19.14
C PRO A 509 17.03 17.70 -20.32
N ASP A 510 15.75 17.98 -20.12
CA ASP A 510 14.67 17.82 -21.10
C ASP A 510 14.03 19.18 -21.50
N TRP A 511 14.78 20.29 -21.33
CA TRP A 511 14.27 21.66 -21.51
C TRP A 511 13.66 21.94 -22.89
N TYR A 512 14.17 21.30 -23.94
CA TYR A 512 13.69 21.48 -25.31
C TYR A 512 12.22 21.06 -25.46
N TYR A 513 11.79 19.95 -24.84
CA TYR A 513 10.37 19.57 -24.80
C TYR A 513 9.53 20.57 -24.02
N GLY A 514 10.07 21.14 -22.94
CA GLY A 514 9.42 22.20 -22.17
C GLY A 514 9.16 23.45 -23.01
N VAL A 515 10.13 23.88 -23.82
CA VAL A 515 9.99 25.06 -24.70
C VAL A 515 8.95 24.83 -25.78
N PHE A 516 9.03 23.72 -26.53
CA PHE A 516 8.03 23.40 -27.55
C PHE A 516 6.63 23.25 -26.94
N GLY A 517 6.51 22.56 -25.80
CA GLY A 517 5.24 22.40 -25.08
C GLY A 517 4.65 23.73 -24.64
N THR A 518 5.48 24.66 -24.12
CA THR A 518 5.06 25.98 -23.67
C THR A 518 4.50 26.82 -24.82
N VAL A 519 5.18 26.85 -25.97
CA VAL A 519 4.70 27.58 -27.16
C VAL A 519 3.35 27.04 -27.62
N THR A 520 3.20 25.71 -27.70
CA THR A 520 1.93 25.09 -28.09
C THR A 520 0.82 25.29 -27.06
N ALA A 521 1.13 25.28 -25.76
CA ALA A 521 0.15 25.53 -24.70
C ALA A 521 -0.37 26.97 -24.73
N LEU A 522 0.47 27.96 -25.02
CA LEU A 522 0.03 29.35 -25.22
C LEU A 522 -0.92 29.48 -26.41
N ILE A 523 -0.61 28.81 -27.53
CA ILE A 523 -1.47 28.78 -28.72
C ILE A 523 -2.81 28.09 -28.38
N ALA A 524 -2.78 26.95 -27.70
CA ALA A 524 -3.97 26.25 -27.25
C ALA A 524 -4.83 27.10 -26.30
N GLY A 525 -4.21 27.90 -25.43
CA GLY A 525 -4.89 28.85 -24.54
C GLY A 525 -5.59 29.98 -25.30
N ALA A 526 -4.91 30.57 -26.28
CA ALA A 526 -5.43 31.67 -27.10
C ALA A 526 -6.60 31.26 -28.03
N GLN A 527 -6.80 29.95 -28.20
CA GLN A 527 -7.83 29.38 -29.06
C GLN A 527 -9.26 29.73 -28.59
N MET A 528 -9.54 29.72 -27.28
CA MET A 528 -10.89 29.96 -26.75
C MET A 528 -11.37 31.42 -26.93
N PRO A 529 -10.55 32.46 -26.68
CA PRO A 529 -10.93 33.84 -26.97
C PRO A 529 -11.13 34.11 -28.46
N LEU A 530 -10.29 33.54 -29.33
CA LEU A 530 -10.45 33.62 -30.78
C LEU A 530 -11.74 32.95 -31.25
N PHE A 531 -12.09 31.81 -30.64
CA PHE A 531 -13.37 31.15 -30.87
C PHE A 531 -14.55 32.04 -30.47
N ALA A 532 -14.51 32.64 -29.28
CA ALA A 532 -15.55 33.55 -28.80
C ALA A 532 -15.73 34.78 -29.71
N LEU A 533 -14.63 35.34 -30.24
CA LEU A 533 -14.65 36.43 -31.22
C LEU A 533 -15.41 36.01 -32.49
N GLY A 534 -15.11 34.83 -33.04
CA GLY A 534 -15.79 34.32 -34.24
C GLY A 534 -17.29 34.12 -34.03
N VAL A 535 -17.69 33.58 -32.88
CA VAL A 535 -19.11 33.42 -32.51
C VAL A 535 -19.80 34.78 -32.32
N SER A 536 -19.12 35.77 -31.74
CA SER A 536 -19.65 37.13 -31.58
C SER A 536 -19.82 37.86 -32.93
N GLN A 537 -18.87 37.71 -33.85
CA GLN A 537 -18.97 38.28 -35.20
C GLN A 537 -20.11 37.64 -35.99
N ALA A 538 -20.34 36.32 -35.82
CA ALA A 538 -21.48 35.64 -36.43
C ALA A 538 -22.82 36.22 -35.97
N LEU A 539 -22.96 36.54 -34.67
CA LEU A 539 -24.16 37.17 -34.13
C LEU A 539 -24.43 38.53 -34.79
N VAL A 540 -23.38 39.37 -34.96
CA VAL A 540 -23.51 40.66 -35.64
C VAL A 540 -23.91 40.48 -37.09
N ALA A 541 -23.30 39.50 -37.78
CA ALA A 541 -23.61 39.21 -39.18
C ALA A 541 -25.10 38.85 -39.39
N TYR A 542 -25.76 38.19 -38.44
CA TYR A 542 -27.18 37.82 -38.58
C TYR A 542 -28.15 39.00 -38.69
N TYR A 543 -27.73 40.21 -38.32
CA TYR A 543 -28.53 41.44 -38.43
C TYR A 543 -28.22 42.26 -39.70
N MET A 544 -27.35 41.75 -40.58
CA MET A 544 -26.96 42.40 -41.84
C MET A 544 -27.73 41.82 -43.03
N ASP A 545 -27.55 42.41 -44.23
CA ASP A 545 -28.17 41.92 -45.46
C ASP A 545 -27.69 40.51 -45.85
N TRP A 546 -28.51 39.75 -46.57
CA TRP A 546 -28.22 38.35 -46.91
C TRP A 546 -26.88 38.14 -47.62
N GLU A 547 -26.52 39.00 -48.56
CA GLU A 547 -25.25 38.89 -49.29
C GLU A 547 -24.05 39.05 -48.34
N THR A 548 -24.11 40.05 -47.46
CA THR A 548 -23.06 40.29 -46.45
C THR A 548 -23.01 39.18 -45.40
N THR A 549 -24.16 38.70 -44.94
CA THR A 549 -24.25 37.57 -43.99
C THR A 549 -23.61 36.32 -44.59
N CYS A 550 -23.95 35.97 -45.84
CA CYS A 550 -23.41 34.80 -46.50
C CYS A 550 -21.87 34.89 -46.64
N HIS A 551 -21.35 36.08 -46.95
CA HIS A 551 -19.90 36.30 -47.02
C HIS A 551 -19.20 36.13 -45.67
N GLU A 552 -19.69 36.81 -44.62
CA GLU A 552 -19.06 36.76 -43.28
C GLU A 552 -19.22 35.38 -42.62
N VAL A 553 -20.39 34.75 -42.73
CA VAL A 553 -20.62 33.40 -42.20
C VAL A 553 -19.75 32.36 -42.90
N LYS A 554 -19.57 32.46 -44.23
CA LYS A 554 -18.65 31.58 -44.97
C LYS A 554 -17.22 31.76 -44.50
N LYS A 555 -16.78 33.00 -44.30
CA LYS A 555 -15.44 33.32 -43.77
C LYS A 555 -15.24 32.73 -42.37
N ILE A 556 -16.20 32.91 -41.45
CA ILE A 556 -16.15 32.36 -40.08
C ILE A 556 -16.13 30.83 -40.10
N ALA A 557 -16.97 30.20 -40.92
CA ALA A 557 -17.02 28.74 -41.06
C ALA A 557 -15.69 28.17 -41.57
N ILE A 558 -15.06 28.80 -42.57
CA ILE A 558 -13.73 28.40 -43.05
C ILE A 558 -12.67 28.56 -41.95
N LEU A 559 -12.69 29.66 -41.20
CA LEU A 559 -11.76 29.88 -40.08
C LEU A 559 -11.91 28.81 -39.00
N PHE A 560 -13.14 28.41 -38.64
CA PHE A 560 -13.39 27.32 -37.69
C PHE A 560 -12.92 25.96 -38.23
N CYS A 561 -13.12 25.66 -39.51
CA CYS A 561 -12.58 24.44 -40.11
C CYS A 561 -11.04 24.41 -40.10
N CYS A 562 -10.37 25.52 -40.39
CA CYS A 562 -8.91 25.63 -40.28
C CYS A 562 -8.44 25.48 -38.83
N ALA A 563 -9.13 26.12 -37.88
CA ALA A 563 -8.84 26.01 -36.46
C ALA A 563 -8.98 24.55 -35.98
N ALA A 564 -9.99 23.82 -36.45
CA ALA A 564 -10.20 22.41 -36.11
C ALA A 564 -8.98 21.53 -36.41
N VAL A 565 -8.33 21.73 -37.57
CA VAL A 565 -7.13 20.98 -37.97
C VAL A 565 -5.92 21.40 -37.13
N ILE A 566 -5.72 22.71 -36.95
CA ILE A 566 -4.59 23.27 -36.18
C ILE A 566 -4.65 22.79 -34.73
N THR A 567 -5.83 22.81 -34.11
CA THR A 567 -6.09 22.33 -32.75
C THR A 567 -5.59 20.91 -32.51
N VAL A 568 -5.83 19.98 -33.45
CA VAL A 568 -5.38 18.58 -33.29
C VAL A 568 -3.86 18.51 -33.23
N ILE A 569 -3.19 19.26 -34.10
CA ILE A 569 -1.72 19.28 -34.17
C ILE A 569 -1.14 19.93 -32.92
N VAL A 570 -1.68 21.09 -32.50
CA VAL A 570 -1.22 21.84 -31.33
C VAL A 570 -1.36 20.99 -30.06
N HIS A 571 -2.53 20.39 -29.80
CA HIS A 571 -2.72 19.55 -28.61
C HIS A 571 -1.92 18.25 -28.66
N ALA A 572 -1.72 17.65 -29.83
CA ALA A 572 -0.88 16.47 -29.98
C ALA A 572 0.57 16.77 -29.59
N ILE A 573 1.14 17.89 -30.06
CA ILE A 573 2.50 18.31 -29.74
C ILE A 573 2.60 18.69 -28.25
N GLU A 574 1.68 19.51 -27.76
CA GLU A 574 1.64 19.98 -26.36
C GLU A 574 1.70 18.80 -25.37
N HIS A 575 0.76 17.86 -25.49
CA HIS A 575 0.65 16.75 -24.55
C HIS A 575 1.71 15.65 -24.78
N LEU A 576 2.25 15.51 -26.00
CA LEU A 576 3.40 14.65 -26.24
C LEU A 576 4.66 15.20 -25.57
N CYS A 577 4.94 16.49 -25.74
CA CYS A 577 6.12 17.15 -25.17
C CYS A 577 6.08 17.14 -23.63
N PHE A 578 4.99 17.62 -23.03
CA PHE A 578 4.83 17.59 -21.58
C PHE A 578 4.72 16.15 -21.04
N GLY A 579 4.10 15.23 -21.77
CA GLY A 579 4.05 13.82 -21.41
C GLY A 579 5.45 13.18 -21.34
N ILE A 580 6.27 13.34 -22.38
CA ILE A 580 7.66 12.82 -22.39
C ILE A 580 8.48 13.43 -21.26
N MET A 581 8.39 14.75 -21.09
CA MET A 581 9.11 15.49 -20.06
C MET A 581 8.72 15.01 -18.65
N GLY A 582 7.42 14.84 -18.38
CA GLY A 582 6.90 14.32 -17.13
C GLY A 582 7.34 12.89 -16.84
N GLU A 583 7.24 11.98 -17.80
CA GLU A 583 7.66 10.59 -17.60
C GLU A 583 9.17 10.46 -17.36
N ARG A 584 10.00 11.24 -18.07
CA ARG A 584 11.46 11.24 -17.84
C ARG A 584 11.83 11.80 -16.48
N LEU A 585 11.15 12.87 -16.04
CA LEU A 585 11.32 13.43 -14.71
C LEU A 585 10.98 12.38 -13.64
N THR A 586 9.82 11.74 -13.74
CA THR A 586 9.40 10.68 -12.80
C THR A 586 10.40 9.53 -12.76
N LEU A 587 10.89 9.06 -13.92
CA LEU A 587 11.90 8.00 -13.98
C LEU A 587 13.20 8.39 -13.28
N ARG A 588 13.75 9.57 -13.58
CA ARG A 588 14.99 10.05 -12.95
C ARG A 588 14.84 10.25 -11.44
N VAL A 589 13.71 10.78 -11.00
CA VAL A 589 13.42 11.00 -9.58
C VAL A 589 13.36 9.67 -8.84
N ARG A 590 12.59 8.70 -9.35
CA ARG A 590 12.47 7.37 -8.74
C ARG A 590 13.79 6.63 -8.70
N GLU A 591 14.57 6.65 -9.79
CA GLU A 591 15.90 6.02 -9.84
C GLU A 591 16.84 6.64 -8.79
N ARG A 592 16.89 7.98 -8.69
CA ARG A 592 17.74 8.68 -7.74
C ARG A 592 17.29 8.49 -6.29
N MET A 593 15.98 8.53 -6.02
CA MET A 593 15.43 8.28 -4.69
C MET A 593 15.74 6.85 -4.26
N PHE A 594 15.49 5.86 -5.11
CA PHE A 594 15.77 4.46 -4.80
C PHE A 594 17.26 4.21 -4.57
N SER A 595 18.13 4.78 -5.42
CA SER A 595 19.59 4.70 -5.20
C SER A 595 20.04 5.40 -3.91
N ALA A 596 19.42 6.53 -3.55
CA ALA A 596 19.74 7.24 -2.31
C ALA A 596 19.28 6.45 -1.07
N ILE A 597 18.09 5.85 -1.12
CA ILE A 597 17.58 4.98 -0.05
C ILE A 597 18.56 3.84 0.22
N LEU A 598 18.97 3.10 -0.80
CA LEU A 598 19.86 1.93 -0.62
C LEU A 598 21.27 2.28 -0.11
N LYS A 599 21.70 3.54 -0.26
CA LYS A 599 23.00 4.03 0.23
C LYS A 599 22.98 4.46 1.70
N ASN A 600 21.81 4.53 2.32
CA ASN A 600 21.73 4.83 3.75
C ASN A 600 22.28 3.68 4.59
N GLU A 601 22.75 4.03 5.78
CA GLU A 601 23.21 3.05 6.76
C GLU A 601 22.07 2.18 7.29
N ILE A 602 22.38 0.96 7.72
CA ILE A 602 21.39 0.00 8.23
C ILE A 602 20.56 0.60 9.39
N GLY A 603 21.20 1.39 10.26
CA GLY A 603 20.53 2.05 11.38
C GLY A 603 19.43 3.03 10.96
N TRP A 604 19.48 3.60 9.76
CA TRP A 604 18.42 4.45 9.22
C TRP A 604 17.15 3.65 8.89
N PHE A 605 17.29 2.40 8.48
CA PHE A 605 16.17 1.48 8.21
C PHE A 605 15.57 0.88 9.48
N ASP A 606 16.25 0.97 10.61
CA ASP A 606 15.75 0.48 11.90
C ASP A 606 14.73 1.46 12.54
N ASP A 607 14.61 2.69 12.01
CA ASP A 607 13.56 3.65 12.37
C ASP A 607 12.20 3.23 11.81
N LEU A 608 11.17 3.23 12.66
CA LEU A 608 9.78 2.91 12.32
C LEU A 608 9.22 3.81 11.20
N ASN A 609 9.72 5.04 11.07
CA ASN A 609 9.33 5.96 10.01
C ASN A 609 9.84 5.58 8.60
N ASN A 610 10.78 4.63 8.54
CA ASN A 610 11.46 4.17 7.33
C ASN A 610 11.16 2.70 7.02
N ALA A 611 10.00 2.20 7.47
CA ALA A 611 9.53 0.87 7.12
C ALA A 611 9.48 0.66 5.59
N SER A 612 9.74 -0.57 5.15
CA SER A 612 9.90 -0.92 3.73
C SER A 612 8.69 -0.54 2.86
N SER A 613 7.49 -0.87 3.33
CA SER A 613 6.22 -0.53 2.68
C SER A 613 5.97 0.98 2.62
N MET A 614 6.38 1.73 3.65
CA MET A 614 6.25 3.19 3.67
C MET A 614 7.20 3.84 2.67
N LEU A 615 8.45 3.37 2.59
CA LEU A 615 9.43 3.86 1.62
C LEU A 615 9.04 3.52 0.17
N ALA A 616 8.54 2.31 -0.08
CA ALA A 616 8.01 1.92 -1.38
C ALA A 616 6.82 2.81 -1.79
N SER A 617 5.92 3.11 -0.86
CA SER A 617 4.81 4.04 -1.07
C SER A 617 5.27 5.48 -1.34
N ARG A 618 6.30 5.98 -0.61
CA ARG A 618 6.89 7.31 -0.87
C ARG A 618 7.51 7.40 -2.28
N LEU A 619 8.19 6.35 -2.74
CA LEU A 619 8.72 6.28 -4.11
C LEU A 619 7.62 6.39 -5.18
N GLU A 620 6.41 5.93 -4.88
CA GLU A 620 5.25 6.09 -5.77
C GLU A 620 4.68 7.50 -5.71
N THR A 621 4.27 7.89 -4.52
CA THR A 621 3.42 9.05 -4.25
C THR A 621 4.16 10.37 -4.41
N GLU A 622 5.38 10.50 -3.87
CA GLU A 622 6.13 11.75 -3.93
C GLU A 622 6.62 12.04 -5.35
N ALA A 623 7.07 11.01 -6.08
CA ALA A 623 7.53 11.16 -7.45
C ALA A 623 6.40 11.52 -8.43
N THR A 624 5.20 10.96 -8.22
CA THR A 624 4.01 11.32 -9.02
C THR A 624 3.46 12.70 -8.65
N PHE A 625 3.45 13.04 -7.36
CA PHE A 625 3.08 14.38 -6.90
C PHE A 625 4.01 15.46 -7.47
N LEU A 626 5.33 15.23 -7.42
CA LEU A 626 6.32 16.14 -8.00
C LEU A 626 6.06 16.37 -9.50
N ARG A 627 5.84 15.30 -10.28
CA ARG A 627 5.48 15.42 -11.70
C ARG A 627 4.19 16.23 -11.88
N GLY A 628 3.17 15.95 -11.07
CA GLY A 628 1.90 16.66 -11.09
C GLY A 628 2.08 18.18 -10.90
N VAL A 629 2.89 18.59 -9.92
CA VAL A 629 3.16 20.01 -9.65
C VAL A 629 3.99 20.66 -10.76
N VAL A 630 5.12 20.07 -11.11
CA VAL A 630 6.12 20.74 -11.97
C VAL A 630 5.72 20.69 -13.44
N VAL A 631 5.04 19.63 -13.88
CA VAL A 631 4.68 19.45 -15.30
C VAL A 631 3.20 19.70 -15.53
N ASP A 632 2.32 18.89 -14.93
CA ASP A 632 0.89 18.89 -15.28
C ASP A 632 0.18 20.19 -14.86
N ARG A 633 0.48 20.74 -13.68
CA ARG A 633 -0.09 22.02 -13.24
C ARG A 633 0.52 23.21 -13.98
N THR A 634 1.83 23.19 -14.21
CA THR A 634 2.52 24.24 -14.97
C THR A 634 2.00 24.35 -16.39
N SER A 635 1.73 23.23 -17.08
CA SER A 635 1.17 23.27 -18.44
C SER A 635 -0.21 23.93 -18.47
N ILE A 636 -1.07 23.61 -17.49
CA ILE A 636 -2.40 24.22 -17.34
C ILE A 636 -2.27 25.73 -17.04
N LEU A 637 -1.33 26.12 -16.17
CA LEU A 637 -1.09 27.53 -15.87
C LEU A 637 -0.62 28.30 -17.10
N ILE A 638 0.29 27.73 -17.90
CA ILE A 638 0.75 28.34 -19.16
C ILE A 638 -0.43 28.50 -20.13
N GLN A 639 -1.28 27.48 -20.28
CA GLN A 639 -2.47 27.54 -21.11
C GLN A 639 -3.43 28.65 -20.63
N ASN A 640 -3.65 28.77 -19.33
CA ASN A 640 -4.47 29.82 -18.73
C ASN A 640 -3.87 31.21 -18.94
N VAL A 641 -2.55 31.35 -18.90
CA VAL A 641 -1.87 32.62 -19.23
C VAL A 641 -2.13 32.98 -20.69
N GLY A 642 -1.99 32.03 -21.62
CA GLY A 642 -2.32 32.25 -23.04
C GLY A 642 -3.77 32.68 -23.25
N LEU A 643 -4.70 32.03 -22.54
CA LEU A 643 -6.12 32.37 -22.52
C LEU A 643 -6.36 33.81 -22.04
N VAL A 644 -5.81 34.19 -20.88
CA VAL A 644 -6.00 35.52 -20.28
C VAL A 644 -5.41 36.61 -21.14
N ILE A 645 -4.17 36.42 -21.65
CA ILE A 645 -3.50 37.38 -22.51
C ILE A 645 -4.32 37.60 -23.79
N ALA A 646 -4.72 36.54 -24.48
CA ALA A 646 -5.51 36.66 -25.70
C ALA A 646 -6.88 37.29 -25.44
N ALA A 647 -7.57 36.90 -24.35
CA ALA A 647 -8.86 37.46 -23.98
C ALA A 647 -8.78 38.97 -23.71
N PHE A 648 -7.79 39.43 -22.93
CA PHE A 648 -7.63 40.85 -22.64
C PHE A 648 -7.21 41.66 -23.86
N ILE A 649 -6.28 41.16 -24.68
CA ILE A 649 -5.89 41.84 -25.92
C ILE A 649 -7.13 42.07 -26.80
N ILE A 650 -7.94 41.03 -27.02
CA ILE A 650 -9.16 41.14 -27.82
C ILE A 650 -10.16 42.11 -27.17
N ALA A 651 -10.40 42.00 -25.87
CA ALA A 651 -11.37 42.83 -25.16
C ALA A 651 -11.00 44.33 -25.17
N PHE A 652 -9.74 44.67 -24.90
CA PHE A 652 -9.25 46.06 -24.92
C PHE A 652 -9.24 46.66 -26.34
N ILE A 653 -8.95 45.86 -27.37
CA ILE A 653 -9.03 46.31 -28.77
C ILE A 653 -10.49 46.61 -29.16
N LEU A 654 -11.45 45.78 -28.73
CA LEU A 654 -12.86 45.98 -29.06
C LEU A 654 -13.49 47.14 -28.30
N ASN A 655 -13.39 47.16 -26.97
CA ASN A 655 -13.90 48.26 -26.15
C ASN A 655 -13.26 48.29 -24.76
N TRP A 656 -12.32 49.22 -24.56
CA TRP A 656 -11.61 49.38 -23.28
C TRP A 656 -12.53 49.76 -22.11
N ARG A 657 -13.62 50.51 -22.36
CA ARG A 657 -14.52 50.99 -21.30
C ARG A 657 -15.32 49.84 -20.68
N ILE A 658 -15.91 48.99 -21.52
CA ILE A 658 -16.66 47.81 -21.06
C ILE A 658 -15.71 46.82 -20.37
N THR A 659 -14.51 46.65 -20.93
CA THR A 659 -13.50 45.75 -20.37
C THR A 659 -13.11 46.15 -18.93
N LEU A 660 -12.93 47.44 -18.64
CA LEU A 660 -12.63 47.90 -17.28
C LEU A 660 -13.76 47.62 -16.28
N ILE A 661 -15.02 47.72 -16.71
CA ILE A 661 -16.18 47.40 -15.85
C ILE A 661 -16.18 45.92 -15.51
N ILE A 662 -15.96 45.04 -16.50
CA ILE A 662 -15.87 43.60 -16.26
C ILE A 662 -14.65 43.29 -15.38
N LEU A 663 -13.50 43.95 -15.60
CA LEU A 663 -12.31 43.75 -14.77
C LEU A 663 -12.56 44.08 -13.30
N ALA A 664 -13.39 45.09 -13.02
CA ALA A 664 -13.78 45.46 -11.66
C ALA A 664 -14.64 44.38 -10.96
N THR A 665 -15.33 43.49 -11.70
CA THR A 665 -16.13 42.41 -11.10
C THR A 665 -15.35 41.12 -10.87
N PHE A 666 -14.18 40.94 -11.49
CA PHE A 666 -13.34 39.74 -11.32
C PHE A 666 -12.99 39.42 -9.86
N PRO A 667 -12.58 40.39 -9.01
CA PRO A 667 -12.29 40.10 -7.60
C PRO A 667 -13.48 39.49 -6.86
N LEU A 668 -14.71 39.93 -7.17
CA LEU A 668 -15.92 39.38 -6.58
C LEU A 668 -16.16 37.93 -7.03
N ILE A 669 -16.01 37.65 -8.32
CA ILE A 669 -16.14 36.30 -8.88
C ILE A 669 -15.09 35.35 -8.27
N ILE A 670 -13.85 35.83 -8.15
CA ILE A 670 -12.76 35.06 -7.53
C ILE A 670 -13.07 34.81 -6.04
N SER A 671 -13.56 35.81 -5.32
CA SER A 671 -13.94 35.65 -3.91
C SER A 671 -15.06 34.62 -3.71
N GLY A 672 -16.06 34.59 -4.58
CA GLY A 672 -17.13 33.60 -4.57
C GLY A 672 -16.60 32.17 -4.80
N HIS A 673 -15.71 31.99 -5.78
CA HIS A 673 -15.09 30.69 -6.05
C HIS A 673 -14.11 30.20 -4.98
N ILE A 674 -13.50 31.11 -4.22
CA ILE A 674 -12.64 30.73 -3.08
C ILE A 674 -13.48 30.32 -1.87
N SER A 675 -14.69 30.87 -1.73
CA SER A 675 -15.59 30.56 -0.61
C SER A 675 -16.39 29.26 -0.76
N GLU A 676 -16.46 28.72 -1.98
CA GLU A 676 -17.08 27.43 -2.33
C GLU A 676 -16.04 26.31 -2.28
#